data_AF-A0A7V3TYM9-F1
#
_entry.id   AF-A0A7V3TYM9-F1
#
_cell.length_a   1.000
_cell.length_b   1.000
_cell.length_c   1.000
_cell.angle_alpha   90.00
_cell.angle_beta   90.00
_cell.angle_gamma   90.00
#
_symmetry.space_group_name_H-M   'P 1'
#
loop_
_entity.id
_entity.type
_entity.pdbx_description
1 polymer ?
#
loop_
_entity_poly.entity_id
_entity_poly.type
_entity_poly.pdbx_seq_one_letter_code
_entity_poly.pdbx_strand_id
1 'polypeptide(L)'
;MANDQQTIPFSGAPPMRYGILAALIALFLSVPTPLWGQVCNIKVVTDASPDCHDMESFLRSATGAWSAPKDRCWALFYWVHVGRRQTSPMVFHGVEVTDPIRQFNDFGYTMCSTVAGMNCALWHNLGLPVRFWDVTLHTVSECFYEGRWHMYDNSMSALYTLCDRQTIAGVEDLGDTRACALSGGHSEMGHVVKYHCLTATSANGFLTGADCARDLDQEARCFHPNGLKLRTYYNNWDWGHRYILNLHKGESYTRYYYSLGNSREYFVPNRGKDPESTNPRYHIRGKGVWTFKPLLTPDELARSAYSISNVAVSPSGMVCPVEAGKPGEIVFKITPANIATSQIIRASARMQSPDDHLTIAVSTTSGTNWQTIYDKMGPADETIEKLLIDEINGQYEILVKFKLLANKNAEDAGVSDISIETRTMLNTKMQPQLRLGLNTVFVDVGEPTDWVVIWPDLQGDSYRQFVLEEQNIATEKEHAGWRGVMFAQKPLAEAFTIYRVQCPRPITSLIYGGRFYNRVPGGRIWLSHSFDGGQTWHTDWTLTDTSQPWDVIHYATVRDIPADSHEVLLKYSLEAPQAGPMACSIYSVRMEVRHQATGPAFEPFDVCFTWEEVQSDRTRITRSHRQRIDHVPMRYTIDVGGVDHPIVKSLSVECLTNSGTTHYGYSDNRLGLGQRVSDVWQELGRNLLVGKPYRINVEPTGAWGADDPQRKKLTDGVVGPNYAGGISMKYAVGFDEKVGPAEITVDMQEPQQIAGFGIHLTAGWPWWDALKGEVRDEVEVWTSLDGQNFTRQGTFNLNLWRREIPINHMLPDDETAQGWNYILPLSSPVTAQFVRFRVTPRRSLGVTEVQAFDRIDIRPFDLKILLPDESP
;
A
#
# COMPACT_ATOMS: atom_id res chain seq x y z
N MET A 1 -82.70 1.95 -8.52
CA MET A 1 -82.58 3.11 -7.60
C MET A 1 -81.65 4.10 -8.28
N ALA A 2 -82.27 4.97 -9.10
CA ALA A 2 -82.23 6.44 -8.97
C ALA A 2 -80.90 7.01 -9.51
N ASN A 3 -80.85 7.40 -10.80
CA ASN A 3 -81.12 8.75 -11.35
C ASN A 3 -80.15 9.80 -10.76
N ASP A 4 -79.41 10.59 -11.55
CA ASP A 4 -79.91 11.49 -12.59
C ASP A 4 -78.77 12.05 -13.49
N GLN A 5 -79.10 12.25 -14.78
CA GLN A 5 -78.85 13.43 -15.65
C GLN A 5 -77.39 13.84 -16.02
N GLN A 6 -77.03 14.27 -17.24
CA GLN A 6 -77.78 14.84 -18.37
C GLN A 6 -76.93 14.83 -19.69
N THR A 7 -77.62 14.55 -20.81
CA THR A 7 -77.47 14.91 -22.26
C THR A 7 -76.40 15.94 -22.70
N ILE A 8 -75.51 15.73 -23.70
CA ILE A 8 -75.64 15.69 -25.21
C ILE A 8 -76.22 17.04 -25.75
N PRO A 9 -75.69 17.76 -26.79
CA PRO A 9 -75.57 17.22 -28.16
C PRO A 9 -74.57 17.80 -29.21
N PHE A 10 -74.29 16.98 -30.24
CA PHE A 10 -74.30 17.25 -31.71
C PHE A 10 -73.65 18.53 -32.27
N SER A 11 -73.15 18.67 -33.50
CA SER A 11 -72.89 17.87 -34.70
C SER A 11 -72.67 18.92 -35.81
N GLY A 12 -71.85 18.68 -36.83
CA GLY A 12 -71.96 19.50 -38.05
C GLY A 12 -70.72 19.51 -38.93
N ALA A 13 -70.76 18.68 -39.97
CA ALA A 13 -69.87 18.62 -41.14
C ALA A 13 -69.91 19.92 -41.99
N PRO A 14 -69.35 20.05 -43.23
CA PRO A 14 -68.56 19.15 -44.08
C PRO A 14 -67.38 19.91 -44.80
N PRO A 15 -66.94 19.68 -46.08
CA PRO A 15 -65.52 19.49 -46.40
C PRO A 15 -64.93 20.45 -47.47
N MET A 16 -63.65 20.21 -47.79
CA MET A 16 -63.01 20.40 -49.11
C MET A 16 -62.49 21.81 -49.49
N ARG A 17 -61.16 22.00 -49.52
CA ARG A 17 -60.31 22.06 -50.75
C ARG A 17 -58.97 22.78 -50.51
N TYR A 18 -57.91 22.08 -50.92
CA TYR A 18 -56.60 22.49 -51.42
C TYR A 18 -56.15 23.97 -51.32
N GLY A 19 -55.02 24.17 -50.64
CA GLY A 19 -54.15 25.34 -50.78
C GLY A 19 -52.73 24.98 -50.32
N ILE A 20 -51.85 24.79 -51.30
CA ILE A 20 -50.42 24.46 -51.15
C ILE A 20 -49.67 25.67 -50.58
N LEU A 21 -48.88 25.50 -49.51
CA LEU A 21 -47.55 26.09 -49.42
C LEU A 21 -46.69 25.35 -48.37
N ALA A 22 -45.51 24.93 -48.81
CA ALA A 22 -44.53 24.17 -48.04
C ALA A 22 -43.80 25.05 -47.01
N ALA A 23 -43.66 24.53 -45.78
CA ALA A 23 -42.56 24.87 -44.90
C ALA A 23 -42.19 23.60 -44.12
N LEU A 24 -41.09 22.97 -44.51
CA LEU A 24 -40.43 21.89 -43.80
C LEU A 24 -39.99 22.40 -42.42
N ILE A 25 -40.78 22.13 -41.38
CA ILE A 25 -40.32 22.18 -40.00
C ILE A 25 -39.75 20.80 -39.71
N ALA A 26 -38.43 20.66 -39.85
CA ALA A 26 -37.69 19.56 -39.24
C ALA A 26 -37.75 19.74 -37.73
N LEU A 27 -38.75 19.14 -37.08
CA LEU A 27 -38.78 18.94 -35.65
C LEU A 27 -37.62 17.98 -35.31
N PHE A 28 -36.44 18.53 -35.00
CA PHE A 28 -35.44 17.81 -34.22
C PHE A 28 -36.03 17.65 -32.82
N LEU A 29 -36.73 16.55 -32.60
CA LEU A 29 -36.89 15.98 -31.27
C LEU A 29 -35.49 15.54 -30.83
N SER A 30 -34.75 16.46 -30.19
CA SER A 30 -33.57 16.12 -29.42
C SER A 30 -34.03 15.29 -28.23
N VAL A 31 -34.10 13.98 -28.43
CA VAL A 31 -34.02 13.04 -27.31
C VAL A 31 -32.69 13.37 -26.61
N PRO A 32 -32.66 13.66 -25.31
CA PRO A 32 -31.40 13.81 -24.60
C PRO A 32 -30.74 12.43 -24.61
N THR A 33 -29.87 12.19 -25.58
CA THR A 33 -28.89 11.12 -25.49
C THR A 33 -28.04 11.45 -24.26
N PRO A 34 -27.87 10.52 -23.30
CA PRO A 34 -27.01 10.77 -22.15
C PRO A 34 -25.64 11.26 -22.65
N LEU A 35 -25.19 12.39 -22.15
CA LEU A 35 -23.93 13.03 -22.56
C LEU A 35 -22.81 12.42 -21.70
N TRP A 36 -21.76 11.89 -22.36
CA TRP A 36 -20.75 10.94 -21.85
C TRP A 36 -19.41 11.59 -21.39
N GLY A 37 -18.54 11.02 -20.52
CA GLY A 37 -17.35 11.75 -20.01
C GLY A 37 -16.26 11.13 -19.09
N GLN A 38 -16.55 10.42 -17.98
CA GLN A 38 -15.54 10.00 -16.96
C GLN A 38 -16.01 8.80 -16.11
N VAL A 39 -15.12 7.85 -15.79
CA VAL A 39 -15.39 6.76 -14.82
C VAL A 39 -14.66 7.07 -13.51
N CYS A 40 -15.41 7.18 -12.41
CA CYS A 40 -14.87 7.65 -11.13
C CYS A 40 -14.73 6.55 -10.09
N ASN A 41 -13.71 6.68 -9.25
CA ASN A 41 -13.48 5.85 -8.06
C ASN A 41 -13.45 4.35 -8.41
N ILE A 42 -12.76 3.99 -9.49
CA ILE A 42 -12.63 2.61 -9.96
C ILE A 42 -11.95 1.77 -8.89
N LYS A 43 -12.59 0.68 -8.49
CA LYS A 43 -12.05 -0.33 -7.59
C LYS A 43 -11.77 -1.62 -8.35
N VAL A 44 -10.54 -2.10 -8.25
CA VAL A 44 -10.15 -3.45 -8.70
C VAL A 44 -9.55 -4.18 -7.51
N VAL A 45 -10.22 -5.23 -7.05
CA VAL A 45 -9.86 -6.01 -5.85
C VAL A 45 -9.79 -7.48 -6.20
N THR A 46 -8.89 -8.23 -5.54
CA THR A 46 -8.82 -9.69 -5.68
C THR A 46 -8.97 -10.38 -4.32
N ASP A 47 -9.31 -11.68 -4.33
CA ASP A 47 -9.33 -12.53 -3.14
C ASP A 47 -7.94 -12.96 -2.66
N ALA A 48 -6.88 -12.37 -3.21
CA ALA A 48 -5.49 -12.66 -2.90
C ALA A 48 -4.79 -11.58 -2.03
N SER A 49 -5.38 -10.39 -1.89
CA SER A 49 -4.84 -9.25 -1.14
C SER A 49 -5.97 -8.29 -0.68
N PRO A 50 -5.83 -7.60 0.47
CA PRO A 50 -6.84 -6.66 0.98
C PRO A 50 -7.17 -5.50 0.05
N ASP A 51 -8.36 -4.93 0.22
CA ASP A 51 -8.80 -3.70 -0.42
C ASP A 51 -8.18 -2.48 0.28
N CYS A 52 -7.16 -1.88 -0.34
CA CYS A 52 -6.48 -0.69 0.21
C CYS A 52 -7.05 0.66 -0.29
N HIS A 53 -8.31 0.75 -0.71
CA HIS A 53 -8.87 2.02 -1.21
C HIS A 53 -9.03 3.08 -0.12
N ASP A 54 -9.47 2.67 1.06
CA ASP A 54 -9.59 3.50 2.26
C ASP A 54 -9.54 2.63 3.52
N MET A 55 -9.52 3.28 4.70
CA MET A 55 -9.40 2.62 6.00
C MET A 55 -10.52 1.58 6.22
N GLU A 56 -11.75 1.90 5.85
CA GLU A 56 -12.91 1.04 6.03
C GLU A 56 -12.83 -0.19 5.12
N SER A 57 -12.55 0.01 3.83
CA SER A 57 -12.30 -1.04 2.85
C SER A 57 -11.22 -2.02 3.32
N PHE A 58 -10.11 -1.50 3.84
CA PHE A 58 -8.99 -2.32 4.31
C PHE A 58 -9.37 -3.16 5.52
N LEU A 59 -9.94 -2.54 6.57
CA LEU A 59 -10.32 -3.27 7.77
C LEU A 59 -11.41 -4.30 7.47
N ARG A 60 -12.40 -3.96 6.64
CA ARG A 60 -13.45 -4.89 6.21
C ARG A 60 -12.86 -6.09 5.47
N SER A 61 -12.04 -5.86 4.45
CA SER A 61 -11.49 -6.94 3.61
C SER A 61 -10.49 -7.82 4.36
N ALA A 62 -9.62 -7.24 5.18
CA ALA A 62 -8.57 -7.97 5.90
C ALA A 62 -9.07 -8.67 7.17
N THR A 63 -10.11 -8.14 7.82
CA THR A 63 -10.53 -8.61 9.16
C THR A 63 -11.98 -9.07 9.26
N GLY A 64 -12.84 -8.73 8.30
CA GLY A 64 -14.28 -8.92 8.43
C GLY A 64 -14.70 -10.37 8.59
N ALA A 65 -14.06 -11.32 7.89
CA ALA A 65 -14.37 -12.75 7.97
C ALA A 65 -13.80 -13.44 9.23
N TRP A 66 -13.13 -12.68 10.11
CA TRP A 66 -12.62 -13.16 11.39
C TRP A 66 -13.57 -12.71 12.49
N SER A 67 -14.01 -13.65 13.33
CA SER A 67 -14.96 -13.36 14.42
C SER A 67 -14.27 -12.92 15.71
N ALA A 68 -13.12 -13.51 16.05
CA ALA A 68 -12.42 -13.22 17.30
C ALA A 68 -11.46 -12.02 17.16
N PRO A 69 -11.39 -11.11 18.15
CA PRO A 69 -10.46 -9.97 18.13
C PRO A 69 -9.00 -10.39 17.90
N LYS A 70 -8.54 -11.45 18.56
CA LYS A 70 -7.17 -11.97 18.39
C LYS A 70 -6.86 -12.36 16.94
N ASP A 71 -7.82 -12.93 16.23
CA ASP A 71 -7.64 -13.39 14.84
C ASP A 71 -7.65 -12.18 13.88
N ARG A 72 -8.50 -11.18 14.16
CA ARG A 72 -8.48 -9.88 13.44
C ARG A 72 -7.14 -9.18 13.61
N CYS A 73 -6.63 -9.10 14.84
CA CYS A 73 -5.33 -8.49 15.12
C CYS A 73 -4.17 -9.28 14.51
N TRP A 74 -4.23 -10.62 14.48
CA TRP A 74 -3.25 -11.44 13.77
C TRP A 74 -3.29 -11.19 12.25
N ALA A 75 -4.49 -11.11 11.66
CA ALA A 75 -4.64 -10.80 10.24
C ALA A 75 -4.06 -9.43 9.89
N LEU A 76 -4.30 -8.41 10.72
CA LEU A 76 -3.67 -7.10 10.57
C LEU A 76 -2.15 -7.17 10.71
N PHE A 77 -1.64 -7.89 11.71
CA PHE A 77 -0.20 -8.11 11.86
C PHE A 77 0.41 -8.74 10.61
N TYR A 78 -0.23 -9.77 10.05
CA TYR A 78 0.21 -10.43 8.83
C TYR A 78 0.25 -9.46 7.64
N TRP A 79 -0.86 -8.75 7.37
CA TRP A 79 -0.94 -7.84 6.23
C TRP A 79 -0.06 -6.60 6.36
N VAL A 80 0.14 -6.08 7.58
CA VAL A 80 1.10 -5.00 7.82
C VAL A 80 2.52 -5.48 7.58
N HIS A 81 2.89 -6.69 8.02
CA HIS A 81 4.19 -7.29 7.72
C HIS A 81 4.40 -7.44 6.21
N VAL A 82 3.42 -8.02 5.50
CA VAL A 82 3.46 -8.15 4.04
C VAL A 82 3.57 -6.77 3.39
N GLY A 83 2.82 -5.78 3.85
CA GLY A 83 2.75 -4.47 3.20
C GLY A 83 3.96 -3.57 3.39
N ARG A 84 4.89 -3.90 4.30
CA ARG A 84 5.97 -2.99 4.68
C ARG A 84 7.36 -3.49 4.28
N ARG A 85 8.31 -2.57 4.40
CA ARG A 85 9.76 -2.82 4.42
C ARG A 85 10.37 -1.96 5.52
N GLN A 86 11.15 -2.54 6.40
CA GLN A 86 11.75 -1.85 7.54
C GLN A 86 13.00 -1.09 7.10
N THR A 87 12.92 0.24 7.12
CA THR A 87 14.02 1.17 6.85
C THR A 87 13.71 2.57 7.41
N SER A 88 14.49 3.58 7.03
CA SER A 88 14.23 4.97 7.41
C SER A 88 12.81 5.38 7.05
N PRO A 89 12.08 6.05 7.95
CA PRO A 89 10.68 6.36 7.72
C PRO A 89 10.54 7.37 6.59
N MET A 90 9.50 7.26 5.77
CA MET A 90 9.16 8.32 4.82
C MET A 90 8.73 9.57 5.61
N VAL A 91 9.43 10.68 5.39
CA VAL A 91 9.06 11.98 5.96
C VAL A 91 8.45 12.84 4.88
N PHE A 92 7.18 13.20 5.06
CA PHE A 92 6.42 14.00 4.12
C PHE A 92 5.70 15.12 4.88
N HIS A 93 5.78 16.36 4.37
CA HIS A 93 5.31 17.57 5.07
C HIS A 93 5.83 17.67 6.52
N GLY A 94 7.10 17.31 6.73
CA GLY A 94 7.79 17.40 8.03
C GLY A 94 7.52 16.25 9.00
N VAL A 95 6.56 15.36 8.74
CA VAL A 95 6.18 14.26 9.64
C VAL A 95 6.45 12.89 9.03
N GLU A 96 6.66 11.90 9.89
CA GLU A 96 6.65 10.50 9.47
C GLU A 96 5.26 10.13 8.93
N VAL A 97 5.21 9.47 7.78
CA VAL A 97 3.93 9.04 7.18
C VAL A 97 3.39 7.82 7.91
N THR A 98 2.42 8.01 8.79
CA THR A 98 1.79 6.93 9.58
C THR A 98 0.37 6.57 9.14
N ASP A 99 -0.16 7.23 8.11
CA ASP A 99 -1.41 6.85 7.45
C ASP A 99 -1.26 5.47 6.79
N PRO A 100 -2.00 4.44 7.25
CA PRO A 100 -1.85 3.09 6.71
C PRO A 100 -2.19 2.99 5.22
N ILE A 101 -3.22 3.70 4.76
CA ILE A 101 -3.67 3.64 3.36
C ILE A 101 -2.63 4.26 2.44
N ARG A 102 -2.02 5.39 2.83
CA ARG A 102 -0.91 5.97 2.06
C ARG A 102 0.33 5.07 2.06
N GLN A 103 0.63 4.42 3.19
CA GLN A 103 1.74 3.48 3.26
C GLN A 103 1.51 2.24 2.39
N PHE A 104 0.29 1.70 2.36
CA PHE A 104 -0.05 0.56 1.52
C PHE A 104 -0.10 0.89 0.04
N ASN A 105 -0.47 2.12 -0.34
CA ASN A 105 -0.57 2.50 -1.75
C ASN A 105 0.74 3.04 -2.32
N ASP A 106 1.44 3.96 -1.62
CA ASP A 106 2.49 4.78 -2.24
C ASP A 106 3.90 4.38 -1.83
N PHE A 107 4.16 4.23 -0.52
CA PHE A 107 5.52 4.14 0.00
C PHE A 107 5.92 2.71 0.35
N GLY A 108 5.22 2.05 1.27
CA GLY A 108 5.50 0.67 1.64
C GLY A 108 6.82 0.46 2.37
N TYR A 109 7.33 1.51 3.02
CA TYR A 109 8.52 1.42 3.87
C TYR A 109 8.39 2.28 5.12
N THR A 110 8.81 1.71 6.24
CA THR A 110 8.47 2.17 7.59
C THR A 110 9.65 1.96 8.53
N MET A 111 9.72 2.75 9.59
CA MET A 111 10.55 2.46 10.77
C MET A 111 9.64 2.01 11.93
N CYS A 112 10.24 1.55 13.03
CA CYS A 112 9.52 1.10 14.23
C CYS A 112 8.46 2.09 14.73
N SER A 113 8.81 3.38 14.83
CA SER A 113 7.87 4.45 15.22
C SER A 113 6.69 4.59 14.25
N THR A 114 6.96 4.44 12.96
CA THR A 114 5.97 4.63 11.90
C THR A 114 4.99 3.47 11.84
N VAL A 115 5.48 2.24 11.88
CA VAL A 115 4.62 1.04 11.82
C VAL A 115 3.83 0.84 13.12
N ALA A 116 4.40 1.21 14.28
CA ALA A 116 3.65 1.28 15.53
C ALA A 116 2.51 2.32 15.46
N GLY A 117 2.75 3.48 14.82
CA GLY A 117 1.72 4.49 14.58
C GLY A 117 0.61 4.02 13.64
N MET A 118 0.99 3.30 12.56
CA MET A 118 0.03 2.64 11.66
C MET A 118 -0.84 1.62 12.40
N ASN A 119 -0.23 0.79 13.26
CA ASN A 119 -0.94 -0.19 14.07
C ASN A 119 -1.93 0.49 15.03
N CYS A 120 -1.53 1.57 15.70
CA CYS A 120 -2.43 2.39 16.51
C CYS A 120 -3.63 2.88 15.69
N ALA A 121 -3.41 3.38 14.47
CA ALA A 121 -4.49 3.84 13.59
C ALA A 121 -5.45 2.70 13.21
N LEU A 122 -4.92 1.54 12.81
CA LEU A 122 -5.72 0.38 12.40
C LEU A 122 -6.57 -0.17 13.55
N TRP A 123 -5.97 -0.38 14.73
CA TRP A 123 -6.69 -0.94 15.88
C TRP A 123 -7.71 0.03 16.46
N HIS A 124 -7.40 1.34 16.46
CA HIS A 124 -8.36 2.37 16.85
C HIS A 124 -9.62 2.32 15.97
N ASN A 125 -9.43 2.19 14.64
CA ASN A 125 -10.54 2.09 13.69
C ASN A 125 -11.26 0.72 13.74
N LEU A 126 -10.69 -0.30 14.39
CA LEU A 126 -11.40 -1.53 14.80
C LEU A 126 -12.19 -1.37 16.12
N GLY A 127 -12.11 -0.20 16.77
CA GLY A 127 -12.75 0.06 18.06
C GLY A 127 -11.97 -0.46 19.27
N LEU A 128 -10.68 -0.76 19.11
CA LEU A 128 -9.81 -1.22 20.20
C LEU A 128 -9.05 -0.05 20.82
N PRO A 129 -8.94 0.04 22.16
CA PRO A 129 -8.00 0.95 22.81
C PRO A 129 -6.56 0.62 22.41
N VAL A 130 -5.72 1.65 22.27
CA VAL A 130 -4.33 1.53 21.80
C VAL A 130 -3.33 2.20 22.75
N ARG A 131 -2.08 1.74 22.69
CA ARG A 131 -0.94 2.38 23.36
C ARG A 131 0.27 2.41 22.45
N PHE A 132 1.05 3.47 22.57
CA PHE A 132 2.31 3.66 21.86
C PHE A 132 3.47 3.71 22.86
N TRP A 133 4.48 2.88 22.65
CA TRP A 133 5.59 2.68 23.59
C TRP A 133 6.93 2.94 22.94
N ASP A 134 7.75 3.75 23.60
CA ASP A 134 9.19 3.71 23.40
C ASP A 134 9.75 2.62 24.32
N VAL A 135 10.49 1.66 23.75
CA VAL A 135 11.16 0.61 24.50
C VAL A 135 12.65 0.69 24.16
N THR A 136 13.48 1.15 25.08
CA THR A 136 14.94 1.31 24.92
C THR A 136 15.43 1.83 23.55
N LEU A 137 15.66 0.96 22.56
CA LEU A 137 16.15 1.26 21.19
C LEU A 137 15.10 1.01 20.08
N HIS A 138 13.83 0.87 20.44
CA HIS A 138 12.75 0.41 19.58
C HIS A 138 11.42 1.08 19.96
N THR A 139 10.43 0.99 19.09
CA THR A 139 9.09 1.54 19.31
C THR A 139 8.05 0.52 18.90
N VAL A 140 7.09 0.27 19.78
CA VAL A 140 6.05 -0.75 19.59
C VAL A 140 4.68 -0.22 19.99
N SER A 141 3.64 -0.95 19.62
CA SER A 141 2.25 -0.60 19.88
C SER A 141 1.51 -1.76 20.56
N GLU A 142 0.54 -1.44 21.41
CA GLU A 142 -0.40 -2.43 21.98
C GLU A 142 -1.84 -2.10 21.61
N CYS A 143 -2.68 -3.13 21.56
CA CYS A 143 -4.14 -2.99 21.58
C CYS A 143 -4.74 -3.74 22.78
N PHE A 144 -5.94 -3.31 23.21
CA PHE A 144 -6.66 -3.93 24.32
C PHE A 144 -7.86 -4.73 23.82
N TYR A 145 -7.87 -6.02 24.14
CA TYR A 145 -9.03 -6.91 23.96
C TYR A 145 -9.01 -8.00 25.02
N GLU A 146 -10.14 -8.69 25.22
CA GLU A 146 -10.25 -9.81 26.18
C GLU A 146 -9.72 -9.48 27.60
N GLY A 147 -9.86 -8.21 28.02
CA GLY A 147 -9.51 -7.75 29.36
C GLY A 147 -8.03 -7.46 29.61
N ARG A 148 -7.16 -7.46 28.58
CA ARG A 148 -5.73 -7.15 28.74
C ARG A 148 -5.11 -6.46 27.52
N TRP A 149 -3.89 -5.98 27.70
CA TRP A 149 -3.06 -5.43 26.63
C TRP A 149 -2.29 -6.54 25.90
N HIS A 150 -2.18 -6.39 24.58
CA HIS A 150 -1.51 -7.32 23.67
C HIS A 150 -0.59 -6.53 22.74
N MET A 151 0.68 -6.94 22.66
CA MET A 151 1.69 -6.30 21.84
C MET A 151 1.87 -7.07 20.52
N TYR A 152 1.85 -6.33 19.41
CA TYR A 152 2.17 -6.85 18.07
C TYR A 152 3.29 -6.00 17.48
N ASP A 153 4.45 -6.62 17.23
CA ASP A 153 5.61 -5.92 16.70
C ASP A 153 5.75 -6.14 15.19
N ASN A 154 5.12 -5.27 14.42
CA ASN A 154 5.24 -5.29 12.96
C ASN A 154 6.58 -4.79 12.43
N SER A 155 7.42 -4.20 13.26
CA SER A 155 8.73 -3.68 12.86
C SER A 155 9.79 -4.76 12.86
N MET A 156 9.78 -5.62 13.88
CA MET A 156 10.65 -6.81 13.95
C MET A 156 9.93 -8.10 13.48
N SER A 157 8.66 -7.99 13.07
CA SER A 157 7.80 -9.12 12.68
C SER A 157 7.63 -10.13 13.83
N ALA A 158 7.52 -9.64 15.06
CA ALA A 158 7.54 -10.45 16.26
C ALA A 158 6.17 -10.56 16.95
N LEU A 159 5.76 -11.79 17.24
CA LEU A 159 4.61 -12.11 18.10
C LEU A 159 5.07 -12.91 19.30
N TYR A 160 4.66 -12.49 20.48
CA TYR A 160 5.07 -13.13 21.73
C TYR A 160 3.86 -13.63 22.48
N THR A 161 3.97 -14.84 23.03
CA THR A 161 2.95 -15.42 23.90
C THR A 161 3.43 -15.49 25.33
N LEU A 162 2.51 -15.51 26.30
CA LEU A 162 2.86 -15.91 27.65
C LEU A 162 3.37 -17.37 27.69
N CYS A 163 3.81 -17.82 28.86
CA CYS A 163 4.27 -19.19 29.05
C CYS A 163 3.20 -20.26 28.71
N ASP A 164 1.92 -19.86 28.65
CA ASP A 164 0.80 -20.71 28.19
C ASP A 164 0.81 -21.00 26.68
N ARG A 165 1.64 -20.30 25.90
CA ARG A 165 1.77 -20.38 24.44
C ARG A 165 0.48 -20.08 23.67
N GLN A 166 -0.47 -19.39 24.30
CA GLN A 166 -1.78 -19.08 23.72
C GLN A 166 -2.08 -17.59 23.79
N THR A 167 -1.78 -16.97 24.93
CA THR A 167 -2.15 -15.56 25.17
C THR A 167 -1.05 -14.66 24.66
N ILE A 168 -1.36 -13.72 23.76
CA ILE A 168 -0.39 -12.71 23.32
C ILE A 168 0.01 -11.82 24.50
N ALA A 169 1.32 -11.63 24.68
CA ALA A 169 1.91 -10.86 25.77
C ALA A 169 1.75 -9.34 25.56
N GLY A 170 1.61 -8.57 26.64
CA GLY A 170 1.76 -7.11 26.61
C GLY A 170 3.23 -6.69 26.81
N VAL A 171 3.56 -5.42 26.58
CA VAL A 171 4.92 -4.86 26.68
C VAL A 171 5.56 -5.13 28.05
N GLU A 172 4.79 -4.99 29.13
CA GLU A 172 5.27 -5.23 30.48
C GLU A 172 5.61 -6.72 30.71
N ASP A 173 4.80 -7.64 30.18
CA ASP A 173 5.07 -9.09 30.26
C ASP A 173 6.41 -9.46 29.60
N LEU A 174 6.82 -8.73 28.56
CA LEU A 174 8.06 -8.98 27.81
C LEU A 174 9.31 -8.56 28.56
N GLY A 175 9.21 -7.54 29.43
CA GLY A 175 10.31 -7.10 30.27
C GLY A 175 10.47 -7.89 31.56
N ASP A 176 9.47 -8.70 31.92
CA ASP A 176 9.44 -9.40 33.20
C ASP A 176 10.52 -10.48 33.33
N THR A 177 10.89 -10.73 34.59
CA THR A 177 11.69 -11.90 34.98
C THR A 177 10.79 -13.11 35.17
N ARG A 178 10.97 -14.16 34.36
CA ARG A 178 10.19 -15.40 34.43
C ARG A 178 11.05 -16.63 34.17
N ALA A 179 10.49 -17.81 34.43
CA ALA A 179 11.10 -19.10 34.16
C ALA A 179 10.03 -20.10 33.69
N CYS A 180 10.43 -21.09 32.89
CA CYS A 180 9.60 -22.26 32.58
C CYS A 180 10.50 -23.45 32.19
N ALA A 181 9.88 -24.56 31.78
CA ALA A 181 10.61 -25.74 31.33
C ALA A 181 11.56 -25.45 30.14
N LEU A 182 11.23 -24.49 29.27
CA LEU A 182 12.08 -24.13 28.13
C LEU A 182 13.41 -23.47 28.54
N SER A 183 13.45 -22.75 29.67
CA SER A 183 14.71 -22.22 30.22
C SER A 183 15.37 -23.17 31.22
N GLY A 184 14.90 -24.43 31.33
CA GLY A 184 15.35 -25.36 32.36
C GLY A 184 15.05 -24.87 33.78
N GLY A 185 14.02 -24.03 33.95
CA GLY A 185 13.69 -23.38 35.23
C GLY A 185 14.57 -22.19 35.59
N HIS A 186 15.49 -21.77 34.71
CA HIS A 186 16.28 -20.57 34.91
C HIS A 186 15.40 -19.32 34.79
N SER A 187 15.42 -18.50 35.84
CA SER A 187 14.66 -17.25 35.92
C SER A 187 15.48 -16.11 35.35
N GLU A 188 14.98 -15.47 34.30
CA GLU A 188 15.67 -14.38 33.63
C GLU A 188 14.71 -13.31 33.09
N MET A 189 15.21 -12.08 32.99
CA MET A 189 14.52 -10.98 32.33
C MET A 189 14.37 -11.28 30.83
N GLY A 190 13.24 -10.91 30.23
CA GLY A 190 13.03 -11.12 28.80
C GLY A 190 12.76 -12.58 28.45
N HIS A 191 12.43 -13.43 29.43
CA HIS A 191 12.17 -14.85 29.24
C HIS A 191 11.09 -15.09 28.16
N VAL A 192 10.01 -14.29 28.17
CA VAL A 192 8.96 -14.40 27.15
C VAL A 192 9.51 -14.16 25.74
N VAL A 193 10.32 -13.10 25.56
CA VAL A 193 10.93 -12.77 24.27
C VAL A 193 11.81 -13.91 23.78
N LYS A 194 12.64 -14.47 24.67
CA LYS A 194 13.58 -15.54 24.33
C LYS A 194 12.90 -16.87 24.01
N TYR A 195 11.91 -17.29 24.79
CA TYR A 195 11.41 -18.67 24.70
C TYR A 195 9.99 -18.80 24.13
N HIS A 196 9.27 -17.70 23.94
CA HIS A 196 7.85 -17.70 23.57
C HIS A 196 7.52 -16.75 22.40
N CYS A 197 8.52 -16.42 21.56
CA CYS A 197 8.31 -15.76 20.28
C CYS A 197 7.80 -16.77 19.23
N LEU A 198 6.60 -16.54 18.67
CA LEU A 198 5.97 -17.40 17.67
C LEU A 198 6.61 -17.25 16.28
N THR A 199 7.18 -16.09 16.01
CA THR A 199 7.85 -15.76 14.75
C THR A 199 9.36 -15.73 14.94
N ALA A 200 9.87 -16.77 15.59
CA ALA A 200 11.28 -17.04 15.73
C ALA A 200 11.63 -18.41 15.15
N THR A 201 12.87 -18.59 14.75
CA THR A 201 13.39 -19.83 14.17
C THR A 201 13.40 -20.97 15.19
N SER A 202 13.53 -20.64 16.48
CA SER A 202 13.49 -21.56 17.62
C SER A 202 13.44 -20.77 18.94
N ALA A 203 13.24 -21.47 20.05
CA ALA A 203 13.43 -20.89 21.37
C ALA A 203 14.89 -20.45 21.55
N ASN A 204 15.10 -19.21 21.95
CA ASN A 204 16.39 -18.51 22.05
C ASN A 204 17.15 -18.41 20.71
N GLY A 205 16.43 -18.52 19.59
CA GLY A 205 16.95 -18.40 18.23
C GLY A 205 16.93 -16.97 17.71
N PHE A 206 16.46 -16.83 16.46
CA PHE A 206 16.44 -15.58 15.71
C PHE A 206 15.02 -15.25 15.28
N LEU A 207 14.73 -13.96 15.14
CA LEU A 207 13.46 -13.53 14.57
C LEU A 207 13.35 -13.94 13.10
N THR A 208 12.16 -14.40 12.72
CA THR A 208 11.78 -14.57 11.31
C THR A 208 11.22 -13.25 10.80
N GLY A 209 11.71 -12.77 9.66
CA GLY A 209 11.11 -11.62 8.97
C GLY A 209 11.50 -10.23 9.49
N ALA A 210 12.53 -10.14 10.33
CA ALA A 210 13.16 -8.86 10.66
C ALA A 210 13.83 -8.22 9.42
N ASP A 211 14.55 -7.11 9.58
CA ASP A 211 15.38 -6.51 8.52
C ASP A 211 16.83 -7.00 8.55
N CYS A 212 17.22 -7.65 9.65
CA CYS A 212 18.56 -8.15 9.91
C CYS A 212 18.52 -9.46 10.72
N ALA A 213 19.66 -10.14 10.83
CA ALA A 213 19.83 -11.32 11.67
C ALA A 213 19.80 -10.93 13.17
N ARG A 214 18.59 -10.76 13.71
CA ARG A 214 18.32 -10.37 15.10
C ARG A 214 18.08 -11.61 15.96
N ASP A 215 19.00 -11.90 16.87
CA ASP A 215 18.80 -12.94 17.88
C ASP A 215 17.86 -12.48 19.00
N LEU A 216 17.20 -13.44 19.66
CA LEU A 216 16.22 -13.14 20.70
C LEU A 216 16.84 -12.60 22.00
N ASP A 217 18.15 -12.81 22.24
CA ASP A 217 18.83 -12.21 23.39
C ASP A 217 19.03 -10.71 23.19
N GLN A 218 19.42 -10.30 21.98
CA GLN A 218 19.46 -8.89 21.59
C GLN A 218 18.06 -8.27 21.65
N GLU A 219 17.05 -8.99 21.17
CA GLU A 219 15.67 -8.49 21.17
C GLU A 219 15.10 -8.31 22.58
N ALA A 220 15.38 -9.24 23.49
CA ALA A 220 14.96 -9.17 24.90
C ALA A 220 15.45 -7.89 25.60
N ARG A 221 16.59 -7.31 25.18
CA ARG A 221 17.13 -6.07 25.74
C ARG A 221 16.28 -4.85 25.42
N CYS A 222 15.50 -4.87 24.33
CA CYS A 222 14.60 -3.76 23.99
C CYS A 222 13.56 -3.54 25.09
N PHE A 223 13.09 -4.62 25.70
CA PHE A 223 12.01 -4.64 26.70
C PHE A 223 12.50 -4.51 28.15
N HIS A 224 13.74 -4.07 28.36
CA HIS A 224 14.25 -3.88 29.72
C HIS A 224 13.32 -2.94 30.52
N PRO A 225 12.84 -3.32 31.73
CA PRO A 225 11.85 -2.54 32.49
C PRO A 225 12.20 -1.06 32.69
N ASN A 226 13.46 -0.75 33.02
CA ASN A 226 13.95 0.63 33.17
C ASN A 226 13.93 1.47 31.87
N GLY A 227 13.77 0.83 30.71
CA GLY A 227 13.73 1.47 29.40
C GLY A 227 12.33 1.63 28.82
N LEU A 228 11.30 1.09 29.49
CA LEU A 228 9.91 1.17 29.03
C LEU A 228 9.34 2.57 29.28
N LYS A 229 8.83 3.20 28.23
CA LYS A 229 8.24 4.55 28.27
C LYS A 229 6.94 4.58 27.49
N LEU A 230 5.83 4.47 28.20
CA LEU A 230 4.50 4.68 27.62
C LEU A 230 4.37 6.15 27.18
N ARG A 231 4.12 6.38 25.89
CA ARG A 231 3.82 7.72 25.36
C ARG A 231 2.35 8.04 25.64
N THR A 232 2.05 8.46 26.86
CA THR A 232 0.65 8.80 27.23
C THR A 232 0.11 10.02 26.49
N TYR A 233 0.98 10.84 25.91
CA TYR A 233 0.62 12.14 25.36
C TYR A 233 0.35 12.15 23.85
N TYR A 234 0.72 11.10 23.12
CA TYR A 234 0.44 10.95 21.68
C TYR A 234 0.58 9.50 21.21
N ASN A 235 -0.14 9.12 20.15
CA ASN A 235 -0.12 7.76 19.59
C ASN A 235 0.71 7.62 18.30
N ASN A 236 1.24 8.73 17.76
CA ASN A 236 1.90 8.78 16.45
C ASN A 236 1.06 8.27 15.27
N TRP A 237 -0.26 8.24 15.41
CA TRP A 237 -1.17 7.79 14.35
C TRP A 237 -1.47 8.90 13.33
N ASP A 238 -1.88 8.50 12.13
CA ASP A 238 -2.50 9.36 11.12
C ASP A 238 -3.48 8.52 10.30
N TRP A 239 -4.51 9.14 9.71
CA TRP A 239 -5.40 8.52 8.72
C TRP A 239 -6.19 9.60 7.98
N GLY A 240 -6.83 9.21 6.87
CA GLY A 240 -7.70 10.09 6.08
C GLY A 240 -7.33 10.11 4.60
N HIS A 241 -6.23 9.48 4.20
CA HIS A 241 -5.93 9.25 2.80
C HIS A 241 -6.92 8.26 2.17
N ARG A 242 -7.21 8.48 0.89
CA ARG A 242 -8.05 7.65 0.04
C ARG A 242 -7.35 7.47 -1.30
N TYR A 243 -7.34 6.24 -1.80
CA TYR A 243 -6.91 5.97 -3.17
C TYR A 243 -8.05 6.32 -4.13
N ILE A 244 -7.81 7.26 -5.03
CA ILE A 244 -8.81 7.79 -5.97
C ILE A 244 -8.33 7.50 -7.40
N LEU A 245 -9.02 6.58 -8.08
CA LEU A 245 -8.76 6.25 -9.48
C LEU A 245 -9.94 6.72 -10.34
N ASN A 246 -9.77 7.87 -10.99
CA ASN A 246 -10.73 8.45 -11.93
C ASN A 246 -10.11 8.45 -13.33
N LEU A 247 -10.77 7.86 -14.32
CA LEU A 247 -10.29 7.83 -15.70
C LEU A 247 -11.26 8.55 -16.64
N HIS A 248 -10.72 9.42 -17.47
CA HIS A 248 -11.36 9.95 -18.66
C HIS A 248 -11.07 9.06 -19.86
N LYS A 249 -11.84 9.24 -20.93
CA LYS A 249 -11.53 8.62 -22.22
C LYS A 249 -10.14 9.04 -22.71
N GLY A 250 -9.36 8.05 -23.18
CA GLY A 250 -7.96 8.25 -23.55
C GLY A 250 -6.99 8.25 -22.36
N GLU A 251 -7.47 7.96 -21.14
CA GLU A 251 -6.62 7.68 -19.99
C GLU A 251 -6.41 6.18 -19.77
N SER A 252 -5.20 5.85 -19.32
CA SER A 252 -4.86 4.54 -18.80
C SER A 252 -3.94 4.68 -17.60
N TYR A 253 -4.05 3.75 -16.66
CA TYR A 253 -3.11 3.63 -15.56
C TYR A 253 -2.58 2.21 -15.47
N THR A 254 -1.28 2.05 -15.69
CA THR A 254 -0.58 0.77 -15.52
C THR A 254 0.29 0.81 -14.28
N ARG A 255 0.01 -0.08 -13.34
CA ARG A 255 0.81 -0.32 -12.15
C ARG A 255 1.65 -1.58 -12.34
N TYR A 256 2.96 -1.44 -12.26
CA TYR A 256 3.95 -2.49 -12.40
C TYR A 256 4.39 -3.02 -11.03
N TYR A 257 4.81 -4.27 -11.01
CA TYR A 257 5.28 -4.97 -9.80
C TYR A 257 6.81 -4.97 -9.67
N TYR A 258 7.48 -4.24 -10.56
CA TYR A 258 8.92 -4.09 -10.61
C TYR A 258 9.29 -2.62 -10.85
N SER A 259 10.52 -2.23 -10.50
CA SER A 259 11.00 -0.87 -10.70
C SER A 259 11.14 -0.54 -12.19
N LEU A 260 10.71 0.65 -12.60
CA LEU A 260 10.84 1.14 -13.98
C LEU A 260 12.17 1.88 -14.24
N GLY A 261 12.90 2.25 -13.19
CA GLY A 261 14.19 2.93 -13.31
C GLY A 261 14.78 3.34 -11.96
N ASN A 262 15.90 4.06 -12.00
CA ASN A 262 16.62 4.49 -10.79
C ASN A 262 16.95 5.99 -10.73
N SER A 263 16.60 6.77 -11.76
CA SER A 263 16.75 8.22 -11.77
C SER A 263 15.69 8.93 -10.93
N ARG A 264 15.88 10.24 -10.73
CA ARG A 264 15.05 11.11 -9.90
C ARG A 264 13.56 11.13 -10.29
N GLU A 265 13.27 10.86 -11.56
CA GLU A 265 11.92 10.78 -12.12
C GLU A 265 11.07 9.61 -11.58
N TYR A 266 11.67 8.65 -10.87
CA TYR A 266 10.98 7.47 -10.33
C TYR A 266 10.75 7.51 -8.82
N PHE A 267 11.08 8.57 -8.09
CA PHE A 267 10.83 8.56 -6.63
C PHE A 267 10.49 9.93 -6.06
N VAL A 268 9.80 9.90 -4.93
CA VAL A 268 9.68 11.05 -4.03
C VAL A 268 10.88 11.03 -3.07
N PRO A 269 11.66 12.12 -2.95
CA PRO A 269 12.82 12.11 -2.07
C PRO A 269 12.40 12.00 -0.62
N ASN A 270 13.14 11.18 0.11
CA ASN A 270 13.05 11.18 1.56
C ASN A 270 14.14 12.10 2.11
N ARG A 271 13.74 13.26 2.67
CA ARG A 271 14.67 14.31 3.14
C ARG A 271 15.73 14.69 2.09
N GLY A 272 15.28 14.85 0.84
CA GLY A 272 16.13 15.24 -0.30
C GLY A 272 17.00 14.13 -0.89
N LYS A 273 16.84 12.87 -0.47
CA LYS A 273 17.64 11.73 -0.94
C LYS A 273 16.78 10.65 -1.59
N ASP A 274 17.40 9.82 -2.44
CA ASP A 274 16.80 8.57 -2.93
C ASP A 274 16.47 7.68 -1.72
N PRO A 275 15.19 7.28 -1.52
CA PRO A 275 14.80 6.43 -0.40
C PRO A 275 15.45 5.04 -0.45
N GLU A 276 15.92 4.58 -1.62
CA GLU A 276 16.67 3.32 -1.75
C GLU A 276 18.17 3.43 -1.48
N SER A 277 18.73 4.65 -1.37
CA SER A 277 20.19 4.83 -1.24
C SER A 277 20.81 4.04 -0.08
N THR A 278 20.05 3.80 0.98
CA THR A 278 20.50 3.02 2.15
C THR A 278 20.25 1.52 1.97
N ASN A 279 19.16 1.13 1.29
CA ASN A 279 18.73 -0.27 1.15
C ASN A 279 18.27 -0.56 -0.30
N PRO A 280 19.20 -0.63 -1.27
CA PRO A 280 18.85 -0.83 -2.68
C PRO A 280 18.19 -2.19 -2.97
N ARG A 281 18.32 -3.15 -2.03
CA ARG A 281 17.67 -4.47 -2.08
C ARG A 281 16.13 -4.42 -2.01
N TYR A 282 15.56 -3.31 -1.59
CA TYR A 282 14.11 -3.21 -1.31
C TYR A 282 13.25 -2.83 -2.51
N HIS A 283 13.84 -2.27 -3.58
CA HIS A 283 13.14 -1.98 -4.83
C HIS A 283 11.81 -1.22 -4.64
N ILE A 284 11.82 -0.11 -3.88
CA ILE A 284 10.71 0.79 -3.55
C ILE A 284 10.50 1.95 -4.55
N ARG A 285 11.37 2.14 -5.56
CA ARG A 285 11.20 3.17 -6.61
C ARG A 285 9.97 2.92 -7.49
N GLY A 286 9.60 3.96 -8.25
CA GLY A 286 8.36 4.16 -8.98
C GLY A 286 8.04 3.15 -10.06
N LYS A 287 6.76 2.81 -10.09
CA LYS A 287 6.24 1.61 -10.74
C LYS A 287 4.88 1.83 -11.37
N GLY A 288 4.36 3.05 -11.38
CA GLY A 288 3.10 3.33 -12.09
C GLY A 288 3.31 4.33 -13.21
N VAL A 289 2.63 4.10 -14.33
CA VAL A 289 2.58 4.99 -15.49
C VAL A 289 1.13 5.30 -15.80
N TRP A 290 0.77 6.57 -15.62
CA TRP A 290 -0.48 7.15 -16.05
C TRP A 290 -0.28 7.80 -17.41
N THR A 291 -1.12 7.48 -18.37
CA THR A 291 -1.09 8.13 -19.69
C THR A 291 -2.41 8.80 -19.94
N PHE A 292 -2.39 10.02 -20.46
CA PHE A 292 -3.57 10.72 -20.93
C PHE A 292 -3.30 11.26 -22.34
N LYS A 293 -4.13 10.82 -23.29
CA LYS A 293 -4.15 11.34 -24.65
C LYS A 293 -5.57 11.81 -24.99
N PRO A 294 -5.92 13.09 -24.76
CA PRO A 294 -7.25 13.58 -25.06
C PRO A 294 -7.55 13.47 -26.55
N LEU A 295 -8.79 13.09 -26.88
CA LEU A 295 -9.29 13.18 -28.23
C LEU A 295 -9.64 14.65 -28.53
N LEU A 296 -8.95 15.26 -29.48
CA LEU A 296 -9.15 16.67 -29.85
C LEU A 296 -10.28 16.81 -30.87
N THR A 297 -11.47 16.35 -30.52
CA THR A 297 -12.72 16.62 -31.26
C THR A 297 -13.59 17.58 -30.45
N PRO A 298 -14.53 18.34 -31.07
CA PRO A 298 -15.35 19.31 -30.33
C PRO A 298 -16.03 18.71 -29.08
N ASP A 299 -16.63 17.53 -29.22
CA ASP A 299 -17.35 16.87 -28.13
C ASP A 299 -16.41 16.33 -27.05
N GLU A 300 -15.29 15.70 -27.43
CA GLU A 300 -14.37 15.06 -26.49
C GLU A 300 -13.48 16.07 -25.75
N LEU A 301 -13.16 17.20 -26.39
CA LEU A 301 -12.43 18.29 -25.76
C LEU A 301 -13.20 18.85 -24.56
N ALA A 302 -14.49 19.12 -24.74
CA ALA A 302 -15.34 19.65 -23.67
C ALA A 302 -15.51 18.67 -22.49
N ARG A 303 -15.43 17.35 -22.76
CA ARG A 303 -15.60 16.29 -21.76
C ARG A 303 -14.34 16.01 -20.94
N SER A 304 -13.19 16.10 -21.59
CA SER A 304 -11.88 15.81 -21.00
C SER A 304 -11.24 17.04 -20.33
N ALA A 305 -11.67 18.25 -20.70
CA ALA A 305 -11.17 19.47 -20.08
C ALA A 305 -11.73 19.66 -18.66
N TYR A 306 -10.84 20.06 -17.75
CA TYR A 306 -11.20 20.57 -16.44
C TYR A 306 -11.89 21.94 -16.56
N SER A 307 -11.40 22.81 -17.44
CA SER A 307 -12.03 24.08 -17.79
C SER A 307 -11.61 24.57 -19.17
N ILE A 308 -12.50 25.27 -19.88
CA ILE A 308 -12.28 25.85 -21.21
C ILE A 308 -12.73 27.31 -21.22
N SER A 309 -11.95 28.18 -21.87
CA SER A 309 -12.32 29.57 -22.15
C SER A 309 -11.79 29.98 -23.52
N ASN A 310 -12.66 30.48 -24.42
CA ASN A 310 -12.27 31.01 -25.73
C ASN A 310 -11.36 30.10 -26.59
N VAL A 311 -11.52 28.77 -26.52
CA VAL A 311 -10.90 27.82 -27.47
C VAL A 311 -11.94 26.84 -28.01
N ALA A 312 -11.68 26.34 -29.23
CA ALA A 312 -12.46 25.28 -29.85
C ALA A 312 -11.55 24.43 -30.76
N VAL A 313 -12.06 23.28 -31.20
CA VAL A 313 -11.40 22.48 -32.23
C VAL A 313 -11.77 23.06 -33.61
N SER A 314 -10.76 23.44 -34.38
CA SER A 314 -10.91 23.92 -35.75
C SER A 314 -11.33 22.80 -36.72
N PRO A 315 -11.82 23.13 -37.93
CA PRO A 315 -12.03 22.15 -39.00
C PRO A 315 -10.76 21.38 -39.39
N SER A 316 -9.57 21.96 -39.15
CA SER A 316 -8.27 21.33 -39.35
C SER A 316 -7.88 20.35 -38.22
N GLY A 317 -8.73 20.19 -37.19
CA GLY A 317 -8.50 19.27 -36.07
C GLY A 317 -7.57 19.82 -34.99
N MET A 318 -7.31 21.13 -34.98
CA MET A 318 -6.42 21.80 -34.05
C MET A 318 -7.23 22.53 -32.98
N VAL A 319 -6.83 22.44 -31.71
CA VAL A 319 -7.37 23.31 -30.66
C VAL A 319 -6.77 24.70 -30.83
N CYS A 320 -7.61 25.69 -31.13
CA CYS A 320 -7.20 27.07 -31.37
C CYS A 320 -8.17 28.05 -30.66
N PRO A 321 -7.80 29.33 -30.51
CA PRO A 321 -8.72 30.36 -30.04
C PRO A 321 -10.00 30.41 -30.88
N VAL A 322 -11.14 30.76 -30.28
CA VAL A 322 -12.39 30.99 -31.04
C VAL A 322 -12.32 32.32 -31.79
N GLU A 323 -11.72 33.33 -31.17
CA GLU A 323 -11.55 34.67 -31.74
C GLU A 323 -10.07 35.08 -31.79
N ALA A 324 -9.63 35.58 -32.95
CA ALA A 324 -8.30 36.17 -33.09
C ALA A 324 -8.14 37.42 -32.21
N GLY A 325 -6.93 37.65 -31.69
CA GLY A 325 -6.60 38.74 -30.79
C GLY A 325 -7.08 38.54 -29.34
N LYS A 326 -7.83 37.47 -29.05
CA LYS A 326 -8.25 37.11 -27.69
C LYS A 326 -7.54 35.82 -27.23
N PRO A 327 -6.93 35.80 -26.03
CA PRO A 327 -6.37 34.56 -25.50
C PRO A 327 -7.44 33.50 -25.28
N GLY A 328 -7.16 32.28 -25.70
CA GLY A 328 -7.91 31.07 -25.38
C GLY A 328 -7.16 30.22 -24.36
N GLU A 329 -7.88 29.55 -23.46
CA GLU A 329 -7.33 28.67 -22.43
C GLU A 329 -8.07 27.33 -22.39
N ILE A 330 -7.29 26.25 -22.29
CA ILE A 330 -7.79 24.92 -21.91
C ILE A 330 -6.96 24.36 -20.77
N VAL A 331 -7.64 23.78 -19.79
CA VAL A 331 -7.02 23.14 -18.63
C VAL A 331 -7.44 21.67 -18.60
N PHE A 332 -6.46 20.79 -18.44
CA PHE A 332 -6.66 19.38 -18.15
C PHE A 332 -6.25 19.09 -16.70
N LYS A 333 -6.92 18.13 -16.08
CA LYS A 333 -6.58 17.65 -14.75
C LYS A 333 -6.04 16.24 -14.83
N ILE A 334 -4.89 16.02 -14.20
CA ILE A 334 -4.31 14.70 -13.98
C ILE A 334 -4.45 14.40 -12.49
N THR A 335 -5.14 13.32 -12.16
CA THR A 335 -5.30 12.82 -10.79
C THR A 335 -4.57 11.50 -10.68
N PRO A 336 -3.23 11.50 -10.57
CA PRO A 336 -2.48 10.27 -10.45
C PRO A 336 -2.91 9.59 -9.15
N ALA A 337 -3.54 8.42 -9.28
CA ALA A 337 -4.13 7.69 -8.16
C ALA A 337 -3.11 7.33 -7.06
N ASN A 338 -1.83 7.27 -7.43
CA ASN A 338 -0.67 7.18 -6.55
C ASN A 338 0.21 8.43 -6.67
N ILE A 339 1.07 8.67 -5.68
CA ILE A 339 1.87 9.90 -5.60
C ILE A 339 2.77 10.11 -6.85
N ALA A 340 2.67 11.28 -7.47
CA ALA A 340 3.42 11.61 -8.68
C ALA A 340 4.92 11.80 -8.38
N THR A 341 5.76 11.30 -9.29
CA THR A 341 7.23 11.45 -9.21
C THR A 341 7.78 12.33 -10.32
N SER A 342 7.20 12.24 -11.52
CA SER A 342 7.52 13.08 -12.68
C SER A 342 6.38 13.09 -13.68
N GLN A 343 6.35 14.08 -14.56
CA GLN A 343 5.39 14.17 -15.65
C GLN A 343 6.09 14.57 -16.95
N ILE A 344 5.72 13.96 -18.07
CA ILE A 344 6.16 14.36 -19.40
C ILE A 344 4.94 14.90 -20.14
N ILE A 345 5.01 16.17 -20.54
CA ILE A 345 3.99 16.81 -21.37
C ILE A 345 4.53 16.91 -22.79
N ARG A 346 3.76 16.36 -23.73
CA ARG A 346 4.02 16.42 -25.17
C ARG A 346 2.88 17.13 -25.88
N ALA A 347 3.22 18.02 -26.81
CA ALA A 347 2.23 18.67 -27.66
C ALA A 347 2.80 19.04 -29.04
N SER A 348 1.99 18.95 -30.08
CA SER A 348 2.34 19.45 -31.42
C SER A 348 1.67 20.79 -31.66
N ALA A 349 2.46 21.85 -31.80
CA ALA A 349 1.99 23.23 -31.87
C ALA A 349 2.30 23.87 -33.22
N ARG A 350 1.35 24.67 -33.72
CA ARG A 350 1.50 25.48 -34.93
C ARG A 350 1.16 26.94 -34.62
N MET A 351 2.02 27.87 -35.02
CA MET A 351 1.91 29.32 -34.90
C MET A 351 2.43 29.97 -36.20
N GLN A 352 1.74 30.97 -36.76
CA GLN A 352 2.06 31.52 -38.09
C GLN A 352 2.53 32.98 -38.06
N SER A 353 2.02 33.79 -37.13
CA SER A 353 2.29 35.22 -37.04
C SER A 353 3.36 35.55 -35.97
N PRO A 354 4.09 36.68 -36.12
CA PRO A 354 5.07 37.15 -35.13
C PRO A 354 4.50 37.37 -33.71
N ASP A 355 3.21 37.68 -33.61
CA ASP A 355 2.54 37.98 -32.34
C ASP A 355 1.64 36.83 -31.86
N ASP A 356 1.70 35.67 -32.52
CA ASP A 356 1.08 34.46 -31.99
C ASP A 356 1.84 33.99 -30.76
N HIS A 357 1.13 33.42 -29.78
CA HIS A 357 1.72 33.07 -28.49
C HIS A 357 1.11 31.77 -27.94
N LEU A 358 1.98 30.85 -27.52
CA LEU A 358 1.63 29.64 -26.78
C LEU A 358 2.36 29.62 -25.44
N THR A 359 1.61 29.47 -24.37
CA THR A 359 2.13 29.20 -23.02
C THR A 359 1.58 27.88 -22.51
N ILE A 360 2.43 27.04 -21.92
CA ILE A 360 2.03 25.86 -21.15
C ILE A 360 2.43 26.10 -19.70
N ALA A 361 1.48 25.90 -18.79
CA ALA A 361 1.69 26.07 -17.35
C ALA A 361 1.09 24.91 -16.56
N VAL A 362 1.63 24.66 -15.37
CA VAL A 362 1.13 23.65 -14.44
C VAL A 362 0.71 24.26 -13.11
N SER A 363 -0.23 23.63 -12.41
CA SER A 363 -0.61 23.99 -11.05
C SER A 363 -0.72 22.75 -10.17
N THR A 364 -0.13 22.82 -8.99
CA THR A 364 -0.22 21.83 -7.89
C THR A 364 -0.98 22.40 -6.70
N THR A 365 -1.65 23.54 -6.90
CA THR A 365 -2.41 24.30 -5.91
C THR A 365 -3.87 24.46 -6.36
N SER A 366 -4.39 23.46 -7.07
CA SER A 366 -5.75 23.44 -7.59
C SER A 366 -6.14 24.69 -8.39
N GLY A 367 -5.17 25.28 -9.09
CA GLY A 367 -5.38 26.43 -9.99
C GLY A 367 -5.21 27.80 -9.36
N THR A 368 -4.86 27.92 -8.06
CA THR A 368 -4.61 29.23 -7.43
C THR A 368 -3.28 29.83 -7.90
N ASN A 369 -2.25 29.01 -8.04
CA ASN A 369 -0.94 29.43 -8.56
C ASN A 369 -0.56 28.60 -9.79
N TRP A 370 0.04 29.26 -10.80
CA TRP A 370 0.44 28.64 -12.06
C TRP A 370 1.93 28.86 -12.31
N GLN A 371 2.64 27.78 -12.61
CA GLN A 371 4.05 27.80 -13.01
C GLN A 371 4.15 27.58 -14.52
N THR A 372 4.68 28.56 -15.25
CA THR A 372 4.96 28.43 -16.68
C THR A 372 6.14 27.49 -16.93
N ILE A 373 5.94 26.47 -17.77
CA ILE A 373 6.97 25.47 -18.15
C ILE A 373 7.42 25.59 -19.61
N TYR A 374 6.63 26.28 -20.43
CA TYR A 374 6.91 26.58 -21.82
C TYR A 374 6.24 27.89 -22.19
N ASP A 375 6.97 28.74 -22.91
CA ASP A 375 6.50 30.04 -23.36
C ASP A 375 7.14 30.37 -24.71
N LYS A 376 6.32 30.56 -25.75
CA LYS A 376 6.81 30.77 -27.11
C LYS A 376 5.96 31.78 -27.86
N MET A 377 6.58 32.88 -28.24
CA MET A 377 6.01 33.89 -29.12
C MET A 377 6.60 33.79 -30.53
N GLY A 378 5.77 34.04 -31.54
CA GLY A 378 6.14 34.03 -32.95
C GLY A 378 5.94 32.68 -33.65
N PRO A 379 6.26 32.59 -34.95
CA PRO A 379 5.95 31.43 -35.75
C PRO A 379 6.64 30.15 -35.24
N ALA A 380 5.91 29.05 -35.26
CA ALA A 380 6.38 27.73 -34.83
C ALA A 380 5.61 26.62 -35.56
N ASP A 381 6.30 25.53 -35.85
CA ASP A 381 5.71 24.26 -36.28
C ASP A 381 6.59 23.17 -35.68
N GLU A 382 6.34 22.87 -34.40
CA GLU A 382 7.24 22.04 -33.60
C GLU A 382 6.49 21.09 -32.67
N THR A 383 7.18 20.01 -32.29
CA THR A 383 6.74 19.13 -31.21
C THR A 383 7.46 19.54 -29.93
N ILE A 384 6.68 19.84 -28.91
CA ILE A 384 7.13 20.24 -27.58
C ILE A 384 7.19 18.97 -26.73
N GLU A 385 8.28 18.78 -25.99
CA GLU A 385 8.41 17.77 -24.94
C GLU A 385 9.02 18.42 -23.68
N LYS A 386 8.33 18.30 -22.55
CA LYS A 386 8.78 18.82 -21.25
C LYS A 386 8.68 17.75 -20.19
N LEU A 387 9.83 17.35 -19.64
CA LEU A 387 9.93 16.55 -18.42
C LEU A 387 9.90 17.48 -17.20
N LEU A 388 8.94 17.24 -16.32
CA LEU A 388 8.74 17.92 -15.05
C LEU A 388 9.07 16.95 -13.91
N ILE A 389 9.84 17.42 -12.94
CA ILE A 389 10.17 16.65 -11.74
C ILE A 389 9.87 17.54 -10.54
N ASP A 390 10.66 18.59 -10.33
CA ASP A 390 10.56 19.42 -9.14
C ASP A 390 9.23 20.20 -9.08
N GLU A 391 8.61 20.44 -10.23
CA GLU A 391 7.33 21.14 -10.34
C GLU A 391 6.14 20.32 -9.82
N ILE A 392 6.23 18.98 -9.86
CA ILE A 392 5.08 18.09 -9.61
C ILE A 392 5.36 16.95 -8.64
N ASN A 393 6.60 16.74 -8.21
CA ASN A 393 6.95 15.63 -7.33
C ASN A 393 6.21 15.72 -6.00
N GLY A 394 5.62 14.60 -5.56
CA GLY A 394 4.85 14.54 -4.32
C GLY A 394 3.37 14.90 -4.44
N GLN A 395 2.84 15.11 -5.64
CA GLN A 395 1.48 15.61 -5.85
C GLN A 395 0.48 14.50 -6.23
N TYR A 396 -0.78 14.67 -5.81
CA TYR A 396 -1.92 13.80 -6.19
C TYR A 396 -2.90 14.49 -7.14
N GLU A 397 -2.68 15.78 -7.42
CA GLU A 397 -3.47 16.56 -8.37
C GLU A 397 -2.53 17.51 -9.11
N ILE A 398 -2.60 17.48 -10.44
CA ILE A 398 -1.81 18.34 -11.31
C ILE A 398 -2.75 18.90 -12.38
N LEU A 399 -2.86 20.22 -12.47
CA LEU A 399 -3.54 20.87 -13.58
C LEU A 399 -2.53 21.28 -14.65
N VAL A 400 -2.84 21.03 -15.92
CA VAL A 400 -2.03 21.42 -17.08
C VAL A 400 -2.84 22.39 -17.93
N LYS A 401 -2.36 23.62 -18.08
CA LYS A 401 -2.99 24.69 -18.84
C LYS A 401 -2.23 24.96 -20.13
N PHE A 402 -2.96 25.00 -21.24
CA PHE A 402 -2.51 25.56 -22.51
C PHE A 402 -3.21 26.91 -22.71
N LYS A 403 -2.43 27.96 -22.91
CA LYS A 403 -2.91 29.30 -23.26
C LYS A 403 -2.44 29.65 -24.66
N LEU A 404 -3.37 30.01 -25.52
CA LEU A 404 -3.18 30.24 -26.95
C LEU A 404 -3.62 31.65 -27.30
N LEU A 405 -2.81 32.36 -28.09
CA LEU A 405 -3.18 33.63 -28.71
C LEU A 405 -2.83 33.56 -30.19
N ALA A 406 -3.84 33.74 -31.03
CA ALA A 406 -3.66 33.88 -32.47
C ALA A 406 -3.94 35.33 -32.85
N ASN A 407 -2.97 36.04 -33.41
CA ASN A 407 -3.07 37.49 -33.59
C ASN A 407 -4.01 37.88 -34.76
N LYS A 408 -3.85 37.24 -35.93
CA LYS A 408 -4.56 37.63 -37.16
C LYS A 408 -5.76 36.75 -37.47
N ASN A 409 -5.57 35.44 -37.52
CA ASN A 409 -6.64 34.47 -37.72
C ASN A 409 -6.64 33.46 -36.56
N ALA A 410 -7.83 33.04 -36.13
CA ALA A 410 -7.99 32.08 -35.03
C ALA A 410 -7.16 30.79 -35.20
N GLU A 411 -7.09 30.25 -36.43
CA GLU A 411 -6.31 29.06 -36.77
C GLU A 411 -4.81 29.31 -36.99
N ASP A 412 -4.32 30.55 -36.82
CA ASP A 412 -2.89 30.83 -36.96
C ASP A 412 -2.09 30.23 -35.80
N ALA A 413 -2.69 30.09 -34.61
CA ALA A 413 -2.09 29.48 -33.42
C ALA A 413 -2.95 28.36 -32.83
N GLY A 414 -2.36 27.19 -32.57
CA GLY A 414 -3.05 26.09 -31.88
C GLY A 414 -2.21 24.84 -31.65
N VAL A 415 -2.84 23.83 -31.04
CA VAL A 415 -2.24 22.52 -30.72
C VAL A 415 -3.05 21.38 -31.35
N SER A 416 -2.38 20.44 -32.00
CA SER A 416 -3.00 19.38 -32.81
C SER A 416 -2.81 17.96 -32.25
N ASP A 417 -1.90 17.79 -31.30
CA ASP A 417 -1.75 16.56 -30.51
C ASP A 417 -1.33 16.96 -29.10
N ILE A 418 -1.83 16.23 -28.10
CA ILE A 418 -1.46 16.37 -26.69
C ILE A 418 -1.30 14.97 -26.11
N SER A 419 -0.22 14.74 -25.38
CA SER A 419 -0.02 13.51 -24.60
C SER A 419 0.68 13.84 -23.29
N ILE A 420 0.14 13.33 -22.19
CA ILE A 420 0.67 13.54 -20.84
C ILE A 420 0.95 12.18 -20.22
N GLU A 421 2.20 11.93 -19.85
CA GLU A 421 2.63 10.74 -19.12
C GLU A 421 3.00 11.15 -17.70
N THR A 422 2.33 10.62 -16.67
CA THR A 422 2.70 10.85 -15.27
C THR A 422 3.22 9.56 -14.66
N ARG A 423 4.40 9.62 -14.06
CA ARG A 423 5.00 8.52 -13.33
C ARG A 423 4.67 8.64 -11.86
N THR A 424 4.47 7.48 -11.23
CA THR A 424 4.02 7.40 -9.83
C THR A 424 4.87 6.43 -9.03
N MET A 425 5.03 6.75 -7.75
CA MET A 425 5.62 5.86 -6.76
C MET A 425 4.51 5.08 -6.08
N LEU A 426 4.68 3.75 -5.98
CA LEU A 426 3.67 2.89 -5.37
C LEU A 426 4.30 1.67 -4.69
N ASN A 427 3.61 1.15 -3.68
CA ASN A 427 3.99 -0.05 -2.97
C ASN A 427 3.40 -1.30 -3.64
N THR A 428 4.26 -2.18 -4.13
CA THR A 428 3.85 -3.39 -4.85
C THR A 428 3.32 -4.51 -3.98
N LYS A 429 3.65 -4.49 -2.69
CA LYS A 429 3.29 -5.62 -1.81
C LYS A 429 1.79 -5.65 -1.51
N MET A 430 1.09 -4.51 -1.60
CA MET A 430 -0.34 -4.37 -1.30
C MET A 430 -1.21 -4.06 -2.52
N GLN A 431 -0.65 -4.09 -3.74
CA GLN A 431 -1.47 -4.04 -4.94
C GLN A 431 -2.28 -5.34 -5.11
N PRO A 432 -3.39 -5.34 -5.89
CA PRO A 432 -4.19 -6.53 -6.16
C PRO A 432 -3.36 -7.70 -6.72
N GLN A 433 -3.11 -8.72 -5.90
CA GLN A 433 -2.28 -9.87 -6.27
C GLN A 433 -3.06 -10.95 -7.03
N LEU A 434 -2.31 -11.88 -7.63
CA LEU A 434 -2.81 -13.18 -8.08
C LEU A 434 -2.05 -14.29 -7.36
N ARG A 435 -2.73 -15.41 -7.12
CA ARG A 435 -2.21 -16.65 -6.53
C ARG A 435 -2.30 -17.79 -7.53
N LEU A 436 -1.60 -18.89 -7.24
CA LEU A 436 -1.68 -20.11 -8.02
C LEU A 436 -3.13 -20.64 -8.01
N GLY A 437 -3.65 -21.02 -9.18
CA GLY A 437 -5.02 -21.51 -9.34
C GLY A 437 -6.06 -20.41 -9.52
N LEU A 438 -7.29 -20.68 -9.06
CA LEU A 438 -8.43 -19.75 -9.21
C LEU A 438 -8.31 -18.53 -8.29
N ASN A 439 -8.44 -17.35 -8.88
CA ASN A 439 -8.56 -16.05 -8.24
C ASN A 439 -9.87 -15.40 -8.65
N THR A 440 -10.52 -14.74 -7.72
CA THR A 440 -11.72 -13.93 -7.98
C THR A 440 -11.31 -12.46 -8.06
N VAL A 441 -11.65 -11.81 -9.16
CA VAL A 441 -11.51 -10.36 -9.32
C VAL A 441 -12.87 -9.71 -9.19
N PHE A 442 -12.96 -8.70 -8.33
CA PHE A 442 -14.13 -7.85 -8.16
C PHE A 442 -13.81 -6.44 -8.68
N VAL A 443 -14.71 -5.90 -9.49
CA VAL A 443 -14.59 -4.56 -10.07
C VAL A 443 -15.85 -3.76 -9.77
N ASP A 444 -15.67 -2.53 -9.32
CA ASP A 444 -16.76 -1.60 -9.04
C ASP A 444 -16.33 -0.15 -9.30
N VAL A 445 -17.28 0.78 -9.26
CA VAL A 445 -17.05 2.23 -9.33
C VAL A 445 -17.78 2.92 -8.18
N GLY A 446 -17.23 4.01 -7.68
CA GLY A 446 -17.89 4.81 -6.64
C GLY A 446 -18.88 5.82 -7.22
N GLU A 447 -19.33 6.75 -6.38
CA GLU A 447 -20.13 7.89 -6.82
C GLU A 447 -19.41 8.63 -7.97
N PRO A 448 -20.14 9.12 -9.00
CA PRO A 448 -19.55 9.84 -10.13
C PRO A 448 -19.21 11.27 -9.76
N THR A 449 -18.23 11.40 -8.87
CA THR A 449 -17.71 12.65 -8.37
C THR A 449 -16.22 12.74 -8.66
N ASP A 450 -15.80 13.90 -9.12
CA ASP A 450 -14.41 14.30 -9.19
C ASP A 450 -14.06 15.15 -7.95
N TRP A 451 -12.77 15.29 -7.66
CA TRP A 451 -12.29 15.73 -6.35
C TRP A 451 -11.26 16.84 -6.43
N VAL A 452 -11.42 17.93 -5.70
CA VAL A 452 -10.31 18.85 -5.44
C VAL A 452 -9.68 18.49 -4.09
N VAL A 453 -8.39 18.14 -4.09
CA VAL A 453 -7.66 17.74 -2.88
C VAL A 453 -6.63 18.80 -2.49
N ILE A 454 -6.82 19.41 -1.31
CA ILE A 454 -5.87 20.36 -0.73
C ILE A 454 -5.21 19.71 0.49
N TRP A 455 -3.88 19.60 0.45
CA TRP A 455 -3.06 19.04 1.51
C TRP A 455 -1.73 19.80 1.63
N PRO A 456 -1.72 20.96 2.31
CA PRO A 456 -0.53 21.80 2.40
C PRO A 456 0.49 21.27 3.41
N ASP A 457 1.78 21.58 3.17
CA ASP A 457 2.81 21.55 4.21
C ASP A 457 2.65 22.77 5.12
N LEU A 458 2.41 22.53 6.41
CA LEU A 458 2.17 23.58 7.42
C LEU A 458 3.45 24.17 8.03
N GLN A 459 4.64 23.69 7.64
CA GLN A 459 5.91 24.21 8.14
C GLN A 459 6.26 25.55 7.49
N GLY A 460 6.73 26.50 8.31
CA GLY A 460 7.12 27.83 7.84
C GLY A 460 6.00 28.51 7.05
N ASP A 461 6.32 28.99 5.85
CA ASP A 461 5.37 29.71 4.99
C ASP A 461 4.79 28.85 3.85
N SER A 462 5.11 27.55 3.80
CA SER A 462 4.77 26.65 2.67
C SER A 462 3.27 26.55 2.40
N TYR A 463 2.43 26.69 3.43
CA TYR A 463 0.98 26.60 3.33
C TYR A 463 0.32 27.85 2.74
N ARG A 464 0.98 29.02 2.77
CA ARG A 464 0.36 30.30 2.43
C ARG A 464 -0.14 30.38 1.00
N GLN A 465 0.45 29.63 0.09
CA GLN A 465 0.00 29.53 -1.30
C GLN A 465 -1.41 28.95 -1.47
N PHE A 466 -1.94 28.25 -0.45
CA PHE A 466 -3.28 27.67 -0.42
C PHE A 466 -4.29 28.52 0.37
N VAL A 467 -3.82 29.50 1.14
CA VAL A 467 -4.64 30.26 2.08
C VAL A 467 -5.18 31.51 1.43
N LEU A 468 -6.49 31.72 1.56
CA LEU A 468 -7.16 32.96 1.18
C LEU A 468 -6.90 34.05 2.22
N GLU A 469 -7.03 33.70 3.51
CA GLU A 469 -6.88 34.62 4.63
C GLU A 469 -6.34 33.88 5.86
N GLU A 470 -5.43 34.52 6.59
CA GLU A 470 -4.97 34.06 7.91
C GLU A 470 -5.02 35.21 8.91
N GLN A 471 -5.33 34.89 10.16
CA GLN A 471 -5.29 35.83 11.26
C GLN A 471 -4.69 35.18 12.50
N ASN A 472 -3.78 35.88 13.18
CA ASN A 472 -3.18 35.44 14.45
C ASN A 472 -2.52 34.04 14.39
N ILE A 473 -2.04 33.62 13.22
CA ILE A 473 -1.37 32.33 13.01
C ILE A 473 0.15 32.50 13.13
N ALA A 474 0.80 31.52 13.75
CA ALA A 474 2.24 31.32 13.70
C ALA A 474 2.55 29.84 13.40
N THR A 475 3.71 29.60 12.79
CA THR A 475 4.21 28.26 12.47
C THR A 475 5.66 28.11 12.90
N GLU A 476 6.09 26.86 13.14
CA GLU A 476 7.51 26.53 13.27
C GLU A 476 8.12 26.16 11.91
N LYS A 477 9.44 26.35 11.79
CA LYS A 477 10.19 26.01 10.56
C LYS A 477 10.25 24.51 10.29
N GLU A 478 10.26 23.71 11.35
CA GLU A 478 10.35 22.26 11.29
C GLU A 478 9.34 21.65 12.25
N HIS A 479 8.72 20.55 11.84
CA HIS A 479 7.73 19.85 12.64
C HIS A 479 8.40 19.03 13.76
N ALA A 480 7.99 19.23 15.01
CA ALA A 480 8.56 18.53 16.18
C ALA A 480 8.22 17.03 16.25
N GLY A 481 7.22 16.59 15.48
CA GLY A 481 6.78 15.20 15.31
C GLY A 481 5.68 14.77 16.28
N TRP A 482 5.75 15.23 17.53
CA TRP A 482 4.85 14.80 18.61
C TRP A 482 3.82 15.84 19.03
N ARG A 483 3.81 17.03 18.43
CA ARG A 483 2.83 18.12 18.61
C ARG A 483 2.61 18.85 17.29
N GLY A 484 1.55 19.64 17.18
CA GLY A 484 1.28 20.45 15.99
C GLY A 484 2.35 21.52 15.72
N VAL A 485 2.43 21.92 14.44
CA VAL A 485 3.39 22.91 13.91
C VAL A 485 2.77 24.29 13.70
N MET A 486 1.45 24.35 13.47
CA MET A 486 0.68 25.60 13.29
C MET A 486 -0.13 25.90 14.55
N PHE A 487 -0.10 27.14 15.04
CA PHE A 487 -0.71 27.52 16.32
C PHE A 487 -1.04 29.02 16.39
N ALA A 488 -1.76 29.43 17.43
CA ALA A 488 -2.08 30.84 17.67
C ALA A 488 -0.86 31.66 18.12
N GLN A 489 -0.62 32.80 17.48
CA GLN A 489 0.47 33.73 17.80
C GLN A 489 0.22 34.49 19.11
N LYS A 490 -1.03 34.88 19.37
CA LYS A 490 -1.47 35.60 20.57
C LYS A 490 -2.55 34.80 21.31
N PRO A 491 -2.54 34.80 22.65
CA PRO A 491 -3.55 34.13 23.46
C PRO A 491 -4.88 34.89 23.47
N LEU A 492 -5.96 34.23 23.89
CA LEU A 492 -7.29 34.82 24.13
C LEU A 492 -7.84 35.61 22.92
N ALA A 493 -7.46 35.18 21.72
CA ALA A 493 -7.94 35.69 20.46
C ALA A 493 -7.99 34.55 19.46
N GLU A 494 -9.02 34.53 18.62
CA GLU A 494 -9.14 33.57 17.54
C GLU A 494 -7.92 33.67 16.61
N ALA A 495 -7.32 32.53 16.33
CA ALA A 495 -6.37 32.33 15.24
C ALA A 495 -7.01 31.44 14.19
N PHE A 496 -6.91 31.80 12.91
CA PHE A 496 -7.51 30.99 11.86
C PHE A 496 -6.76 31.04 10.54
N THR A 497 -6.97 30.00 9.74
CA THR A 497 -6.69 29.98 8.30
C THR A 497 -7.98 29.68 7.55
N ILE A 498 -8.21 30.38 6.43
CA ILE A 498 -9.32 30.16 5.51
C ILE A 498 -8.76 29.68 4.18
N TYR A 499 -9.23 28.52 3.72
CA TYR A 499 -8.94 27.96 2.40
C TYR A 499 -10.13 28.18 1.49
N ARG A 500 -9.87 28.65 0.26
CA ARG A 500 -10.89 28.78 -0.79
C ARG A 500 -10.74 27.64 -1.76
N VAL A 501 -11.79 26.86 -1.95
CA VAL A 501 -11.83 25.78 -2.92
C VAL A 501 -12.83 26.12 -4.01
N GLN A 502 -12.37 26.17 -5.25
CA GLN A 502 -13.21 26.40 -6.42
C GLN A 502 -13.27 25.13 -7.27
N CYS A 503 -14.47 24.75 -7.69
CA CYS A 503 -14.72 23.60 -8.52
C CYS A 503 -15.29 24.03 -9.88
N PRO A 504 -14.91 23.37 -11.00
CA PRO A 504 -15.40 23.71 -12.33
C PRO A 504 -16.88 23.37 -12.50
N ARG A 505 -17.41 22.53 -11.62
CA ARG A 505 -18.76 21.96 -11.62
C ARG A 505 -19.35 22.05 -10.20
N PRO A 506 -20.68 21.94 -10.04
CA PRO A 506 -21.32 22.04 -8.72
C PRO A 506 -20.74 21.04 -7.72
N ILE A 507 -20.48 21.53 -6.51
CA ILE A 507 -20.03 20.75 -5.35
C ILE A 507 -21.15 19.81 -4.91
N THR A 508 -20.79 18.58 -4.54
CA THR A 508 -21.74 17.53 -4.11
C THR A 508 -21.55 17.13 -2.66
N SER A 509 -20.33 17.20 -2.14
CA SER A 509 -20.01 17.02 -0.73
C SER A 509 -18.57 17.46 -0.45
N LEU A 510 -18.21 17.56 0.82
CA LEU A 510 -16.82 17.78 1.22
C LEU A 510 -16.47 16.97 2.46
N ILE A 511 -15.21 16.55 2.53
CA ILE A 511 -14.60 15.91 3.69
C ILE A 511 -13.37 16.73 4.04
N TYR A 512 -13.31 17.29 5.24
CA TYR A 512 -12.16 18.09 5.64
C TYR A 512 -11.87 18.00 7.13
N GLY A 513 -10.61 18.18 7.48
CA GLY A 513 -10.14 18.06 8.85
C GLY A 513 -8.65 17.79 8.88
N GLY A 514 -8.19 16.97 9.81
CA GLY A 514 -6.78 16.65 9.96
C GLY A 514 -6.43 16.15 11.34
N ARG A 515 -5.16 16.38 11.72
CA ARG A 515 -4.61 15.97 13.01
C ARG A 515 -4.34 17.20 13.87
N PHE A 516 -4.92 17.20 15.05
CA PHE A 516 -5.00 18.33 15.98
C PHE A 516 -4.36 17.99 17.32
N TYR A 517 -3.93 19.03 18.03
CA TYR A 517 -3.34 18.96 19.36
C TYR A 517 -4.13 19.86 20.31
N ASN A 518 -4.62 19.33 21.43
CA ASN A 518 -5.20 20.15 22.48
C ASN A 518 -4.82 19.65 23.88
N ARG A 519 -4.12 20.50 24.65
CA ARG A 519 -3.66 20.17 26.01
C ARG A 519 -4.16 21.13 27.09
N VAL A 520 -4.53 22.35 26.72
CA VAL A 520 -4.75 23.43 27.69
C VAL A 520 -6.23 23.58 27.99
N PRO A 521 -6.66 23.54 29.27
CA PRO A 521 -8.04 23.83 29.63
C PRO A 521 -8.50 25.19 29.09
N GLY A 522 -9.68 25.24 28.49
CA GLY A 522 -10.19 26.43 27.78
C GLY A 522 -9.61 26.60 26.37
N GLY A 523 -8.70 25.73 25.95
CA GLY A 523 -8.28 25.59 24.57
C GLY A 523 -9.36 24.97 23.69
N ARG A 524 -9.55 25.53 22.50
CA ARG A 524 -10.57 25.11 21.54
C ARG A 524 -10.00 25.13 20.12
N ILE A 525 -10.30 24.08 19.36
CA ILE A 525 -10.14 24.05 17.90
C ILE A 525 -11.52 23.80 17.30
N TRP A 526 -11.87 24.49 16.22
CA TRP A 526 -13.12 24.22 15.50
C TRP A 526 -12.97 24.39 14.00
N LEU A 527 -13.80 23.64 13.29
CA LEU A 527 -13.85 23.61 11.84
C LEU A 527 -15.16 24.24 11.40
N SER A 528 -15.12 25.09 10.38
CA SER A 528 -16.32 25.71 9.83
C SER A 528 -16.24 25.88 8.33
N HIS A 529 -17.39 25.85 7.67
CA HIS A 529 -17.51 26.09 6.25
C HIS A 529 -18.46 27.26 5.93
N SER A 530 -18.33 27.78 4.72
CA SER A 530 -19.17 28.86 4.17
C SER A 530 -19.35 28.71 2.66
N PHE A 531 -20.58 28.87 2.18
CA PHE A 531 -20.92 28.89 0.74
C PHE A 531 -21.29 30.29 0.22
N ASP A 532 -21.35 31.32 1.07
CA ASP A 532 -21.78 32.67 0.71
C ASP A 532 -20.64 33.71 0.74
N GLY A 533 -19.40 33.25 0.55
CA GLY A 533 -18.21 34.10 0.57
C GLY A 533 -17.79 34.56 1.97
N GLY A 534 -18.20 33.86 3.01
CA GLY A 534 -17.81 34.11 4.40
C GLY A 534 -18.76 35.05 5.15
N GLN A 535 -19.95 35.31 4.61
CA GLN A 535 -20.99 36.10 5.27
C GLN A 535 -21.63 35.31 6.42
N THR A 536 -21.81 33.99 6.23
CA THR A 536 -22.27 33.06 7.27
C THR A 536 -21.31 31.88 7.40
N TRP A 537 -21.10 31.43 8.63
CA TRP A 537 -20.20 30.32 8.95
C TRP A 537 -20.96 29.23 9.72
N HIS A 538 -20.88 28.00 9.21
CA HIS A 538 -21.45 26.82 9.86
C HIS A 538 -20.33 26.03 10.53
N THR A 539 -20.43 25.83 11.85
CA THR A 539 -19.45 25.02 12.60
C THR A 539 -19.80 23.55 12.52
N ASP A 540 -18.89 22.76 11.93
CA ASP A 540 -19.09 21.32 11.71
C ASP A 540 -18.55 20.47 12.86
N TRP A 541 -17.47 20.93 13.51
CA TRP A 541 -16.84 20.19 14.59
C TRP A 541 -16.09 21.12 15.54
N THR A 542 -15.94 20.70 16.80
CA THR A 542 -15.19 21.41 17.84
C THR A 542 -14.45 20.40 18.73
N LEU A 543 -13.17 20.65 18.98
CA LEU A 543 -12.35 19.99 19.99
C LEU A 543 -12.12 20.92 21.18
N THR A 544 -12.58 20.49 22.35
CA THR A 544 -12.29 21.11 23.66
C THR A 544 -11.68 20.12 24.64
N ASP A 545 -11.66 18.83 24.31
CA ASP A 545 -11.09 17.82 25.19
C ASP A 545 -9.58 18.03 25.35
N THR A 546 -9.11 17.81 26.57
CA THR A 546 -7.70 17.94 26.97
C THR A 546 -7.20 16.66 27.65
N SER A 547 -7.97 15.58 27.57
CA SER A 547 -7.56 14.27 28.04
C SER A 547 -6.40 13.75 27.21
N GLN A 548 -5.59 12.89 27.82
CA GLN A 548 -4.48 12.22 27.15
C GLN A 548 -4.97 10.97 26.42
N PRO A 549 -4.43 10.65 25.23
CA PRO A 549 -3.42 11.40 24.48
C PRO A 549 -3.98 12.66 23.79
N TRP A 550 -3.13 13.66 23.56
CA TRP A 550 -3.57 14.97 23.07
C TRP A 550 -3.64 15.08 21.55
N ASP A 551 -3.25 14.05 20.80
CA ASP A 551 -3.29 14.02 19.34
C ASP A 551 -4.61 13.42 18.83
N VAL A 552 -5.50 14.30 18.36
CA VAL A 552 -6.84 13.94 17.91
C VAL A 552 -6.92 14.07 16.39
N ILE A 553 -7.43 13.04 15.72
CA ILE A 553 -7.69 13.10 14.28
C ILE A 553 -9.20 13.17 14.06
N HIS A 554 -9.62 14.09 13.22
CA HIS A 554 -11.03 14.25 12.88
C HIS A 554 -11.19 14.74 11.45
N TYR A 555 -12.21 14.21 10.78
CA TYR A 555 -12.66 14.65 9.46
C TYR A 555 -14.17 14.87 9.49
N ALA A 556 -14.59 16.11 9.29
CA ALA A 556 -16.00 16.47 9.13
C ALA A 556 -16.44 16.14 7.71
N THR A 557 -17.66 15.60 7.57
CA THR A 557 -18.30 15.36 6.27
C THR A 557 -19.53 16.26 6.15
N VAL A 558 -19.58 17.08 5.11
CA VAL A 558 -20.72 17.96 4.81
C VAL A 558 -21.36 17.50 3.50
N ARG A 559 -22.67 17.23 3.56
CA ARG A 559 -23.48 16.74 2.42
C ARG A 559 -24.61 17.69 2.03
N ASP A 560 -25.00 18.59 2.93
CA ASP A 560 -26.05 19.57 2.71
C ASP A 560 -25.47 20.77 1.94
N ILE A 561 -25.20 20.57 0.65
CA ILE A 561 -24.58 21.58 -0.22
C ILE A 561 -25.68 22.43 -0.89
N PRO A 562 -25.61 23.78 -0.86
CA PRO A 562 -26.52 24.62 -1.61
C PRO A 562 -26.43 24.33 -3.11
N ALA A 563 -27.57 24.30 -3.81
CA ALA A 563 -27.63 24.00 -5.24
C ALA A 563 -26.71 24.94 -6.04
N ASP A 564 -26.05 24.39 -7.07
CA ASP A 564 -25.14 25.12 -7.96
C ASP A 564 -23.97 25.84 -7.25
N SER A 565 -23.57 25.39 -6.05
CA SER A 565 -22.38 25.90 -5.39
C SER A 565 -21.12 25.44 -6.11
N HIS A 566 -20.31 26.37 -6.62
CA HIS A 566 -19.01 26.09 -7.25
C HIS A 566 -17.82 26.44 -6.35
N GLU A 567 -18.09 26.97 -5.16
CA GLU A 567 -17.09 27.48 -4.26
C GLU A 567 -17.47 27.18 -2.82
N VAL A 568 -16.45 26.87 -2.01
CA VAL A 568 -16.58 26.77 -0.56
C VAL A 568 -15.36 27.40 0.12
N LEU A 569 -15.60 28.09 1.23
CA LEU A 569 -14.56 28.50 2.17
C LEU A 569 -14.52 27.52 3.34
N LEU A 570 -13.33 27.04 3.67
CA LEU A 570 -13.08 26.12 4.78
C LEU A 570 -12.16 26.81 5.80
N LYS A 571 -12.63 26.95 7.03
CA LYS A 571 -11.94 27.68 8.10
C LYS A 571 -11.51 26.74 9.22
N TYR A 572 -10.23 26.79 9.54
CA TYR A 572 -9.62 26.11 10.69
C TYR A 572 -9.33 27.15 11.75
N SER A 573 -9.95 27.05 12.91
CA SER A 573 -9.87 28.06 13.96
C SER A 573 -9.34 27.48 15.26
N LEU A 574 -8.57 28.27 15.99
CA LEU A 574 -7.99 27.95 17.28
C LEU A 574 -8.17 29.12 18.25
N GLU A 575 -8.43 28.83 19.51
CA GLU A 575 -8.38 29.82 20.58
C GLU A 575 -7.91 29.13 21.86
N ALA A 576 -7.01 29.76 22.60
CA ALA A 576 -6.55 29.23 23.88
C ALA A 576 -6.12 30.34 24.85
N PRO A 577 -6.16 30.09 26.18
CA PRO A 577 -5.66 31.04 27.18
C PRO A 577 -4.17 31.34 27.08
N GLN A 578 -3.41 30.49 26.38
CA GLN A 578 -1.98 30.66 26.13
C GLN A 578 -1.68 30.42 24.64
N ALA A 579 -0.72 31.16 24.10
CA ALA A 579 -0.25 30.98 22.73
C ALA A 579 0.82 29.89 22.63
N GLY A 580 1.19 29.53 21.40
CA GLY A 580 2.29 28.62 21.14
C GLY A 580 1.85 27.18 20.83
N PRO A 581 2.78 26.37 20.31
CA PRO A 581 2.48 25.04 19.79
C PRO A 581 2.08 24.03 20.88
N MET A 582 2.27 24.38 22.15
CA MET A 582 1.94 23.57 23.30
C MET A 582 0.57 23.87 23.91
N ALA A 583 -0.19 24.76 23.28
CA ALA A 583 -1.55 25.09 23.64
C ALA A 583 -2.54 24.24 22.82
N CYS A 584 -3.18 24.87 21.84
CA CYS A 584 -3.88 24.23 20.74
C CYS A 584 -3.05 24.41 19.48
N SER A 585 -2.80 23.33 18.74
CA SER A 585 -2.03 23.38 17.50
C SER A 585 -2.51 22.34 16.48
N ILE A 586 -2.09 22.51 15.23
CA ILE A 586 -2.45 21.64 14.11
C ILE A 586 -1.18 20.96 13.59
N TYR A 587 -1.20 19.63 13.47
CA TYR A 587 -0.14 18.85 12.84
C TYR A 587 -0.25 18.93 11.32
N SER A 588 -1.46 18.65 10.81
CA SER A 588 -1.76 18.57 9.39
C SER A 588 -3.24 18.88 9.15
N VAL A 589 -3.55 19.37 7.96
CA VAL A 589 -4.93 19.53 7.47
C VAL A 589 -5.07 18.86 6.12
N ARG A 590 -6.25 18.34 5.81
CA ARG A 590 -6.57 17.79 4.49
C ARG A 590 -8.03 18.11 4.18
N MET A 591 -8.26 18.55 2.95
CA MET A 591 -9.57 18.94 2.44
C MET A 591 -9.81 18.22 1.12
N GLU A 592 -10.96 17.59 1.00
CA GLU A 592 -11.41 16.87 -0.18
C GLU A 592 -12.79 17.40 -0.55
N VAL A 593 -12.88 18.21 -1.60
CA VAL A 593 -14.14 18.78 -2.08
C VAL A 593 -14.57 17.99 -3.31
N ARG A 594 -15.72 17.30 -3.21
CA ARG A 594 -16.31 16.56 -4.32
C ARG A 594 -17.17 17.49 -5.14
N HIS A 595 -17.06 17.38 -6.45
CA HIS A 595 -17.96 18.02 -7.39
C HIS A 595 -18.46 17.02 -8.43
N GLN A 596 -19.54 17.36 -9.12
CA GLN A 596 -20.09 16.53 -10.19
C GLN A 596 -18.99 16.18 -11.21
N ALA A 597 -18.88 14.91 -11.60
CA ALA A 597 -17.98 14.45 -12.66
C ALA A 597 -18.45 14.94 -14.06
N THR A 598 -17.60 14.80 -15.08
CA THR A 598 -18.04 14.95 -16.48
C THR A 598 -18.66 13.64 -16.95
N GLY A 599 -19.91 13.64 -17.42
CA GLY A 599 -20.54 12.46 -18.04
C GLY A 599 -21.40 11.57 -17.10
N PRO A 600 -21.81 10.36 -17.54
CA PRO A 600 -22.66 9.44 -16.80
C PRO A 600 -21.91 8.81 -15.64
N ALA A 601 -22.65 8.08 -14.80
CA ALA A 601 -22.04 7.37 -13.69
C ALA A 601 -21.03 6.27 -14.10
N PHE A 602 -21.09 5.80 -15.35
CA PHE A 602 -20.32 4.65 -15.81
C PHE A 602 -20.06 4.68 -17.32
N GLU A 603 -18.85 4.31 -17.71
CA GLU A 603 -18.46 3.93 -19.08
C GLU A 603 -17.68 2.61 -19.06
N PRO A 604 -17.78 1.76 -20.10
CA PRO A 604 -16.98 0.56 -20.16
C PRO A 604 -15.48 0.85 -20.21
N PHE A 605 -14.72 0.06 -19.45
CA PHE A 605 -13.26 0.12 -19.41
C PHE A 605 -12.68 -1.30 -19.35
N ASP A 606 -11.39 -1.40 -19.61
CA ASP A 606 -10.66 -2.67 -19.56
C ASP A 606 -9.84 -2.78 -18.27
N VAL A 607 -9.83 -3.99 -17.70
CA VAL A 607 -8.88 -4.38 -16.64
C VAL A 607 -8.01 -5.50 -17.20
N CYS A 608 -6.69 -5.33 -17.14
CA CYS A 608 -5.75 -6.34 -17.63
C CYS A 608 -4.67 -6.65 -16.59
N PHE A 609 -4.55 -7.94 -16.25
CA PHE A 609 -3.45 -8.47 -15.46
C PHE A 609 -2.43 -9.13 -16.39
N THR A 610 -1.14 -8.93 -16.12
CA THR A 610 -0.03 -9.68 -16.74
C THR A 610 0.81 -10.32 -15.65
N TRP A 611 1.15 -11.61 -15.80
CA TRP A 611 1.94 -12.37 -14.84
C TRP A 611 2.86 -13.38 -15.52
N GLU A 612 3.80 -13.94 -14.77
CA GLU A 612 4.65 -15.06 -15.17
C GLU A 612 4.27 -16.31 -14.35
N GLU A 613 3.92 -17.41 -15.02
CA GLU A 613 3.70 -18.72 -14.43
C GLU A 613 5.02 -19.48 -14.29
N VAL A 614 5.36 -19.88 -13.07
CA VAL A 614 6.58 -20.62 -12.77
C VAL A 614 6.39 -22.10 -13.10
N GLN A 615 7.27 -22.65 -13.92
CA GLN A 615 7.24 -24.06 -14.34
C GLN A 615 8.06 -24.95 -13.41
N SER A 616 7.91 -26.28 -13.52
CA SER A 616 8.62 -27.25 -12.68
C SER A 616 10.15 -27.17 -12.80
N ASP A 617 10.66 -26.74 -13.95
CA ASP A 617 12.09 -26.48 -14.20
C ASP A 617 12.50 -25.03 -13.89
N ARG A 618 11.62 -24.24 -13.25
CA ARG A 618 11.76 -22.82 -12.91
C ARG A 618 11.84 -21.87 -14.10
N THR A 619 11.62 -22.36 -15.32
CA THR A 619 11.33 -21.48 -16.46
C THR A 619 10.01 -20.74 -16.22
N ARG A 620 9.78 -19.68 -17.01
CA ARG A 620 8.64 -18.78 -16.82
C ARG A 620 7.87 -18.64 -18.12
N ILE A 621 6.55 -18.69 -18.01
CA ILE A 621 5.63 -18.44 -19.13
C ILE A 621 4.86 -17.17 -18.82
N THR A 622 5.04 -16.13 -19.63
CA THR A 622 4.26 -14.89 -19.51
C THR A 622 2.84 -15.12 -20.03
N ARG A 623 1.85 -14.68 -19.25
CA ARG A 623 0.44 -14.66 -19.63
C ARG A 623 -0.20 -13.33 -19.25
N SER A 624 -1.31 -13.03 -19.90
CA SER A 624 -2.20 -11.95 -19.48
C SER A 624 -3.67 -12.34 -19.61
N HIS A 625 -4.52 -11.65 -18.87
CA HIS A 625 -5.96 -11.74 -18.98
C HIS A 625 -6.55 -10.32 -19.06
N ARG A 626 -7.18 -10.00 -20.19
CA ARG A 626 -7.87 -8.73 -20.40
C ARG A 626 -9.38 -8.93 -20.29
N GLN A 627 -9.99 -8.27 -19.31
CA GLN A 627 -11.43 -8.27 -19.09
C GLN A 627 -12.02 -6.92 -19.47
N ARG A 628 -13.06 -6.94 -20.30
CA ARG A 628 -13.94 -5.79 -20.52
C ARG A 628 -14.94 -5.68 -19.38
N ILE A 629 -15.12 -4.50 -18.83
CA ILE A 629 -16.08 -4.21 -17.77
C ILE A 629 -17.23 -3.42 -18.40
N ASP A 630 -18.35 -4.09 -18.67
CA ASP A 630 -19.52 -3.47 -19.33
C ASP A 630 -20.63 -3.07 -18.36
N HIS A 631 -20.52 -3.46 -17.09
CA HIS A 631 -21.38 -3.07 -15.98
C HIS A 631 -20.63 -3.24 -14.65
N VAL A 632 -21.14 -2.63 -13.60
CA VAL A 632 -20.62 -2.74 -12.23
C VAL A 632 -21.76 -2.82 -11.21
N PRO A 633 -21.56 -3.51 -10.07
CA PRO A 633 -20.38 -4.30 -9.75
C PRO A 633 -20.27 -5.55 -10.66
N MET A 634 -19.05 -6.00 -10.91
CA MET A 634 -18.76 -7.18 -11.74
C MET A 634 -17.73 -8.09 -11.07
N ARG A 635 -17.95 -9.41 -11.20
CA ARG A 635 -16.99 -10.46 -10.81
C ARG A 635 -16.57 -11.27 -12.02
N TYR A 636 -15.30 -11.65 -12.05
CA TYR A 636 -14.77 -12.63 -12.99
C TYR A 636 -13.59 -13.38 -12.36
N THR A 637 -13.19 -14.49 -12.98
CA THR A 637 -12.12 -15.34 -12.44
C THR A 637 -10.90 -15.33 -13.33
N ILE A 638 -9.72 -15.30 -12.71
CA ILE A 638 -8.43 -15.57 -13.37
C ILE A 638 -7.87 -16.86 -12.77
N ASP A 639 -7.59 -17.83 -13.64
CA ASP A 639 -7.04 -19.13 -13.32
C ASP A 639 -5.57 -19.17 -13.72
N VAL A 640 -4.70 -19.18 -12.72
CA VAL A 640 -3.25 -19.13 -12.87
C VAL A 640 -2.70 -20.55 -12.86
N GLY A 641 -1.95 -20.91 -13.90
CA GLY A 641 -1.23 -22.18 -14.01
C GLY A 641 0.15 -22.17 -13.36
N GLY A 642 0.94 -23.19 -13.66
CA GLY A 642 2.30 -23.38 -13.12
C GLY A 642 2.34 -24.23 -11.86
N VAL A 643 3.48 -24.21 -11.18
CA VAL A 643 3.73 -25.00 -9.97
C VAL A 643 3.95 -24.15 -8.72
N ASP A 644 3.90 -22.83 -8.81
CA ASP A 644 4.14 -21.91 -7.70
C ASP A 644 3.28 -20.64 -7.84
N HIS A 645 3.21 -19.80 -6.80
CA HIS A 645 2.56 -18.50 -6.90
C HIS A 645 3.15 -17.68 -8.07
N PRO A 646 2.30 -17.00 -8.86
CA PRO A 646 2.77 -16.29 -10.04
C PRO A 646 3.61 -15.07 -9.66
N ILE A 647 4.46 -14.65 -10.59
CA ILE A 647 5.11 -13.35 -10.49
C ILE A 647 4.25 -12.37 -11.27
N VAL A 648 3.40 -11.62 -10.55
CA VAL A 648 2.60 -10.56 -11.18
C VAL A 648 3.55 -9.50 -11.74
N LYS A 649 3.26 -9.01 -12.96
CA LYS A 649 4.10 -8.05 -13.68
C LYS A 649 3.44 -6.69 -13.75
N SER A 650 2.15 -6.66 -14.08
CA SER A 650 1.38 -5.42 -14.13
C SER A 650 -0.12 -5.65 -13.96
N LEU A 651 -0.78 -4.58 -13.51
CA LEU A 651 -2.22 -4.38 -13.53
C LEU A 651 -2.48 -3.05 -14.26
N SER A 652 -3.23 -3.08 -15.37
CA SER A 652 -3.64 -1.90 -16.10
C SER A 652 -5.16 -1.72 -16.09
N VAL A 653 -5.60 -0.47 -15.96
CA VAL A 653 -6.99 -0.05 -16.16
C VAL A 653 -6.99 1.00 -17.27
N GLU A 654 -7.87 0.85 -18.27
CA GLU A 654 -7.86 1.67 -19.48
C GLU A 654 -9.28 2.00 -19.95
N CYS A 655 -9.58 3.28 -20.16
CA CYS A 655 -10.81 3.69 -20.83
C CYS A 655 -10.63 3.57 -22.35
N LEU A 656 -11.55 2.87 -23.00
CA LEU A 656 -11.43 2.49 -24.40
C LEU A 656 -11.41 3.72 -25.33
N THR A 657 -10.40 3.78 -26.20
CA THR A 657 -10.48 4.55 -27.45
C THR A 657 -10.99 3.59 -28.53
N ASN A 658 -12.02 3.97 -29.29
CA ASN A 658 -12.70 3.11 -30.28
C ASN A 658 -11.77 2.66 -31.44
N SER A 659 -10.84 1.75 -31.16
CA SER A 659 -9.96 1.12 -32.12
C SER A 659 -10.29 -0.38 -32.13
N GLY A 660 -10.75 -0.86 -33.28
CA GLY A 660 -11.12 -2.27 -33.45
C GLY A 660 -9.93 -3.21 -33.29
N THR A 661 -10.24 -4.47 -32.96
CA THR A 661 -9.38 -5.64 -32.71
C THR A 661 -8.68 -5.73 -31.34
N THR A 662 -9.35 -5.39 -30.24
CA THR A 662 -8.93 -5.81 -28.88
C THR A 662 -9.28 -7.29 -28.64
N HIS A 663 -8.29 -8.10 -28.24
CA HIS A 663 -8.50 -9.48 -27.79
C HIS A 663 -8.83 -9.52 -26.29
N TYR A 664 -9.95 -10.14 -25.93
CA TYR A 664 -10.38 -10.32 -24.53
C TYR A 664 -10.15 -11.76 -24.05
N GLY A 665 -10.02 -11.94 -22.74
CA GLY A 665 -9.66 -13.21 -22.12
C GLY A 665 -8.16 -13.44 -22.02
N TYR A 666 -7.74 -14.70 -21.96
CA TYR A 666 -6.34 -15.10 -21.84
C TYR A 666 -5.56 -14.85 -23.13
N SER A 667 -4.32 -14.37 -23.02
CA SER A 667 -3.43 -14.14 -24.15
C SER A 667 -3.16 -15.38 -25.02
N ASP A 668 -3.33 -16.58 -24.47
CA ASP A 668 -3.08 -17.87 -25.14
C ASP A 668 -4.30 -18.81 -25.18
N ASN A 669 -5.47 -18.34 -24.74
CA ASN A 669 -6.72 -19.11 -24.65
C ASN A 669 -6.63 -20.41 -23.82
N ARG A 670 -5.68 -20.51 -22.87
CA ARG A 670 -5.53 -21.66 -21.97
C ARG A 670 -5.91 -21.29 -20.53
N LEU A 671 -6.73 -22.14 -19.92
CA LEU A 671 -7.01 -22.08 -18.49
C LEU A 671 -5.82 -22.62 -17.68
N GLY A 672 -5.78 -22.24 -16.40
CA GLY A 672 -4.77 -22.65 -15.42
C GLY A 672 -5.08 -24.00 -14.78
N LEU A 673 -5.13 -24.03 -13.45
CA LEU A 673 -5.31 -25.27 -12.67
C LEU A 673 -6.77 -25.68 -12.46
N GLY A 674 -7.72 -24.75 -12.62
CA GLY A 674 -9.15 -24.98 -12.41
C GLY A 674 -9.59 -25.12 -10.95
N GLN A 675 -8.68 -24.90 -9.99
CA GLN A 675 -8.97 -24.98 -8.54
C GLN A 675 -8.16 -23.93 -7.76
N ARG A 676 -8.68 -23.48 -6.61
CA ARG A 676 -7.95 -22.59 -5.70
C ARG A 676 -6.88 -23.37 -4.94
N VAL A 677 -5.70 -22.78 -4.77
CA VAL A 677 -4.63 -23.32 -3.91
C VAL A 677 -4.60 -22.53 -2.61
N SER A 678 -4.82 -23.23 -1.50
CA SER A 678 -4.74 -22.64 -0.15
C SER A 678 -3.29 -22.48 0.30
N ASP A 679 -3.04 -21.50 1.16
CA ASP A 679 -1.80 -21.43 1.92
C ASP A 679 -1.73 -22.60 2.92
N VAL A 680 -0.60 -22.75 3.59
CA VAL A 680 -0.43 -23.74 4.64
C VAL A 680 -0.03 -23.10 5.96
N TRP A 681 -0.51 -23.66 7.06
CA TRP A 681 -0.06 -23.38 8.40
C TRP A 681 0.76 -24.56 8.90
N GLN A 682 1.94 -24.30 9.48
CA GLN A 682 2.83 -25.33 10.00
C GLN A 682 3.05 -25.21 11.49
N GLU A 683 2.87 -26.32 12.21
CA GLU A 683 3.26 -26.47 13.61
C GLU A 683 4.22 -27.63 13.77
N LEU A 684 5.32 -27.40 14.48
CA LEU A 684 6.33 -28.40 14.79
C LEU A 684 6.20 -28.82 16.24
N GLY A 685 6.36 -30.12 16.50
CA GLY A 685 6.39 -30.70 17.84
C GLY A 685 7.72 -30.46 18.56
N ARG A 686 8.00 -31.31 19.55
CA ARG A 686 9.26 -31.24 20.30
C ARG A 686 10.42 -31.69 19.41
N ASN A 687 11.50 -30.92 19.38
CA ASN A 687 12.78 -31.39 18.85
C ASN A 687 13.41 -32.38 19.86
N LEU A 688 13.51 -33.64 19.46
CA LEU A 688 14.03 -34.76 20.25
C LEU A 688 15.56 -34.77 20.33
N LEU A 689 16.25 -34.01 19.47
CA LEU A 689 17.71 -33.97 19.41
C LEU A 689 18.32 -32.95 20.36
N VAL A 690 17.52 -32.07 20.99
CA VAL A 690 18.03 -31.02 21.89
C VAL A 690 18.80 -31.63 23.07
N GLY A 691 20.04 -31.17 23.27
CA GLY A 691 20.97 -31.61 24.30
C GLY A 691 21.57 -33.00 24.09
N LYS A 692 21.33 -33.64 22.94
CA LYS A 692 21.79 -35.00 22.68
C LYS A 692 23.21 -35.03 22.11
N PRO A 693 24.04 -36.02 22.51
CA PRO A 693 25.39 -36.12 21.99
C PRO A 693 25.39 -36.50 20.51
N TYR A 694 26.35 -35.97 19.76
CA TYR A 694 26.56 -36.32 18.36
C TYR A 694 28.03 -36.48 18.01
N ARG A 695 28.27 -37.14 16.88
CA ARG A 695 29.57 -37.27 16.24
C ARG A 695 29.49 -36.77 14.79
N ILE A 696 30.60 -36.23 14.30
CA ILE A 696 30.79 -35.85 12.90
C ILE A 696 31.96 -36.69 12.38
N ASN A 697 31.85 -37.25 11.18
CA ASN A 697 32.91 -38.05 10.55
C ASN A 697 34.08 -37.22 10.00
N VAL A 698 33.91 -35.90 9.90
CA VAL A 698 34.87 -34.94 9.35
C VAL A 698 35.03 -33.77 10.31
N GLU A 699 36.19 -33.11 10.27
CA GLU A 699 36.37 -31.89 11.05
C GLU A 699 35.74 -30.68 10.35
N PRO A 700 34.99 -29.83 11.09
CA PRO A 700 34.44 -28.59 10.54
C PRO A 700 35.55 -27.66 10.05
N THR A 701 35.25 -26.83 9.06
CA THR A 701 36.24 -25.93 8.44
C THR A 701 36.78 -24.86 9.39
N GLY A 702 36.02 -24.49 10.43
CA GLY A 702 36.35 -23.40 11.36
C GLY A 702 36.25 -21.99 10.76
N ALA A 703 35.94 -21.87 9.46
CA ALA A 703 35.88 -20.59 8.77
C ALA A 703 34.81 -19.68 9.42
N TRP A 704 35.18 -18.42 9.67
CA TRP A 704 34.31 -17.40 10.30
C TRP A 704 33.73 -17.80 11.66
N GLY A 705 34.42 -18.66 12.42
CA GLY A 705 33.97 -19.14 13.74
C GLY A 705 33.03 -20.34 13.69
N ALA A 706 32.93 -21.00 12.53
CA ALA A 706 32.11 -22.19 12.32
C ALA A 706 32.81 -23.50 12.76
N ASP A 707 33.66 -23.42 13.78
CA ASP A 707 34.22 -24.59 14.46
C ASP A 707 33.21 -25.17 15.46
N ASP A 708 33.52 -26.35 16.00
CA ASP A 708 32.68 -26.98 17.02
C ASP A 708 33.50 -27.94 17.90
N PRO A 709 34.49 -27.42 18.66
CA PRO A 709 35.38 -28.24 19.46
C PRO A 709 34.66 -28.95 20.61
N GLN A 710 33.55 -28.40 21.09
CA GLN A 710 32.78 -28.96 22.20
C GLN A 710 31.69 -29.96 21.76
N ARG A 711 31.41 -30.07 20.46
CA ARG A 711 30.35 -30.92 19.90
C ARG A 711 28.98 -30.64 20.53
N LYS A 712 28.57 -29.36 20.52
CA LYS A 712 27.30 -28.93 21.11
C LYS A 712 26.40 -28.11 20.20
N LYS A 713 26.96 -27.41 19.20
CA LYS A 713 26.21 -26.44 18.39
C LYS A 713 25.02 -27.06 17.66
N LEU A 714 25.16 -28.26 17.09
CA LEU A 714 24.14 -28.85 16.20
C LEU A 714 22.90 -29.41 16.89
N THR A 715 22.89 -29.40 18.23
CA THR A 715 21.84 -29.98 19.07
C THR A 715 21.56 -29.09 20.27
N ASP A 716 21.93 -27.81 20.24
CA ASP A 716 21.67 -26.90 21.37
C ASP A 716 20.23 -26.34 21.36
N GLY A 717 19.48 -26.62 20.29
CA GLY A 717 18.11 -26.17 20.10
C GLY A 717 17.99 -24.81 19.42
N VAL A 718 19.11 -24.15 19.10
CA VAL A 718 19.16 -22.80 18.51
C VAL A 718 19.27 -22.91 16.99
N VAL A 719 18.14 -22.74 16.32
CA VAL A 719 18.06 -22.60 14.87
C VAL A 719 18.56 -21.21 14.46
N GLY A 720 19.51 -21.19 13.52
CA GLY A 720 20.13 -19.96 13.01
C GLY A 720 19.19 -19.00 12.26
N PRO A 721 19.69 -17.83 11.83
CA PRO A 721 18.89 -16.81 11.16
C PRO A 721 18.62 -17.13 9.68
N ASN A 722 17.58 -16.49 9.16
CA ASN A 722 17.14 -16.56 7.76
C ASN A 722 18.11 -15.92 6.74
N TYR A 723 19.25 -15.40 7.20
CA TYR A 723 20.19 -14.56 6.43
C TYR A 723 21.53 -15.24 6.22
N ALA A 724 22.13 -14.96 5.07
CA ALA A 724 23.51 -15.32 4.77
C ALA A 724 24.53 -14.40 5.45
N GLY A 725 25.73 -14.94 5.72
CA GLY A 725 26.87 -14.15 6.16
C GLY A 725 26.73 -13.58 7.58
N GLY A 726 27.42 -12.46 7.85
CA GLY A 726 27.36 -11.77 9.14
C GLY A 726 27.74 -12.66 10.33
N ILE A 727 26.90 -12.68 11.36
CA ILE A 727 27.10 -13.50 12.56
C ILE A 727 26.66 -14.95 12.39
N SER A 728 25.91 -15.30 11.34
CA SER A 728 25.26 -16.60 11.17
C SER A 728 26.24 -17.77 11.25
N MET A 729 27.44 -17.64 10.66
CA MET A 729 28.47 -18.69 10.67
C MET A 729 29.03 -18.99 12.07
N LYS A 730 28.98 -18.04 13.02
CA LYS A 730 29.46 -18.26 14.39
C LYS A 730 28.59 -19.26 15.16
N TYR A 731 27.30 -19.30 14.83
CA TYR A 731 26.32 -20.24 15.38
C TYR A 731 26.33 -21.58 14.64
N ALA A 732 27.04 -21.68 13.52
CA ALA A 732 27.04 -22.85 12.68
C ALA A 732 28.26 -23.75 12.89
N VAL A 733 28.14 -24.96 12.37
CA VAL A 733 29.25 -25.87 12.06
C VAL A 733 29.48 -25.84 10.56
N GLY A 734 30.70 -25.49 10.15
CA GLY A 734 31.03 -25.19 8.76
C GLY A 734 31.49 -26.41 7.98
N PHE A 735 30.91 -26.61 6.80
CA PHE A 735 31.29 -27.64 5.82
C PHE A 735 31.56 -27.00 4.45
N ASP A 736 32.38 -27.64 3.63
CA ASP A 736 32.62 -27.24 2.25
C ASP A 736 32.92 -28.46 1.35
N GLU A 737 33.02 -28.23 0.04
CA GLU A 737 33.32 -29.29 -0.92
C GLU A 737 34.64 -30.03 -0.65
N LYS A 738 35.63 -29.37 -0.04
CA LYS A 738 36.95 -29.95 0.22
C LYS A 738 36.90 -30.91 1.40
N VAL A 739 36.09 -30.60 2.41
CA VAL A 739 35.82 -31.49 3.54
C VAL A 739 35.06 -32.74 3.09
N GLY A 740 34.25 -32.63 2.03
CA GLY A 740 33.45 -33.72 1.50
C GLY A 740 32.17 -33.98 2.30
N PRO A 741 31.44 -35.07 2.03
CA PRO A 741 30.17 -35.35 2.70
C PRO A 741 30.35 -35.52 4.21
N ALA A 742 29.71 -34.66 4.99
CA ALA A 742 29.68 -34.72 6.45
C ALA A 742 28.52 -35.60 6.92
N GLU A 743 28.82 -36.53 7.82
CA GLU A 743 27.83 -37.38 8.49
C GLU A 743 27.73 -36.98 9.96
N ILE A 744 26.64 -36.31 10.29
CA ILE A 744 26.29 -35.91 11.66
C ILE A 744 25.40 -37.01 12.23
N THR A 745 25.92 -37.83 13.15
CA THR A 745 25.14 -38.88 13.82
C THR A 745 24.84 -38.48 15.26
N VAL A 746 23.56 -38.31 15.57
CA VAL A 746 23.04 -37.97 16.91
C VAL A 746 22.51 -39.23 17.58
N ASP A 747 22.83 -39.41 18.86
CA ASP A 747 22.31 -40.49 19.71
C ASP A 747 21.27 -39.93 20.68
N MET A 748 19.99 -40.28 20.48
CA MET A 748 18.90 -39.88 21.37
C MET A 748 18.94 -40.62 22.72
N GLN A 749 19.85 -41.58 22.88
CA GLN A 749 20.14 -42.41 24.06
C GLN A 749 19.09 -43.50 24.34
N GLU A 750 17.89 -43.32 23.83
CA GLU A 750 16.80 -44.29 23.87
C GLU A 750 15.99 -44.23 22.56
N PRO A 751 15.33 -45.33 22.15
CA PRO A 751 14.42 -45.30 21.03
C PRO A 751 13.29 -44.28 21.24
N GLN A 752 13.07 -43.43 20.24
CA GLN A 752 11.99 -42.43 20.18
C GLN A 752 11.18 -42.61 18.90
N GLN A 753 9.92 -42.20 18.94
CA GLN A 753 9.07 -42.09 17.76
C GLN A 753 9.30 -40.73 17.09
N ILE A 754 9.61 -40.74 15.80
CA ILE A 754 9.93 -39.55 15.00
C ILE A 754 8.92 -39.42 13.87
N ALA A 755 8.24 -38.28 13.77
CA ALA A 755 7.32 -37.93 12.69
C ALA A 755 7.99 -37.19 11.51
N GLY A 756 9.17 -36.62 11.72
CA GLY A 756 9.97 -36.03 10.66
C GLY A 756 11.22 -35.35 11.14
N PHE A 757 11.92 -34.70 10.21
CA PHE A 757 13.25 -34.15 10.45
C PHE A 757 13.33 -32.68 10.06
N GLY A 758 14.22 -31.95 10.72
CA GLY A 758 14.59 -30.58 10.37
C GLY A 758 16.09 -30.45 10.23
N ILE A 759 16.55 -29.56 9.35
CA ILE A 759 17.94 -29.12 9.30
C ILE A 759 18.00 -27.67 8.88
N HIS A 760 18.70 -26.86 9.67
CA HIS A 760 18.92 -25.47 9.30
C HIS A 760 20.24 -25.30 8.58
N LEU A 761 20.14 -24.79 7.35
CA LEU A 761 21.28 -24.43 6.53
C LEU A 761 21.35 -22.91 6.44
N THR A 762 22.44 -22.35 6.94
CA THR A 762 22.76 -20.95 6.71
C THR A 762 23.67 -20.83 5.49
N ALA A 763 23.40 -19.84 4.64
CA ALA A 763 24.20 -19.57 3.45
C ALA A 763 25.62 -19.14 3.84
N GLY A 764 26.54 -20.09 3.71
CA GLY A 764 27.92 -19.73 3.40
C GLY A 764 28.04 -19.36 1.91
N TRP A 765 29.26 -19.19 1.43
CA TRP A 765 29.52 -18.60 0.11
C TRP A 765 29.56 -19.64 -1.02
N PRO A 766 28.91 -19.42 -2.17
CA PRO A 766 28.04 -18.27 -2.52
C PRO A 766 26.65 -18.29 -1.86
N TRP A 767 26.05 -17.10 -1.69
CA TRP A 767 24.74 -16.88 -1.05
C TRP A 767 23.56 -17.26 -1.95
N TRP A 768 23.44 -18.56 -2.25
CA TRP A 768 22.31 -19.10 -2.99
C TRP A 768 20.98 -18.87 -2.27
N ASP A 769 19.99 -18.48 -3.05
CA ASP A 769 18.60 -18.26 -2.64
C ASP A 769 17.73 -19.46 -3.01
N ALA A 770 17.17 -20.13 -2.01
CA ALA A 770 16.33 -21.31 -2.19
C ALA A 770 15.05 -21.00 -2.99
N LEU A 771 14.54 -19.77 -2.91
CA LEU A 771 13.37 -19.33 -3.69
C LEU A 771 13.68 -19.18 -5.18
N LYS A 772 14.95 -19.05 -5.55
CA LYS A 772 15.40 -18.98 -6.95
C LYS A 772 15.82 -20.33 -7.52
N GLY A 773 15.87 -21.38 -6.71
CA GLY A 773 16.32 -22.70 -7.16
C GLY A 773 17.84 -22.82 -7.24
N GLU A 774 18.57 -21.96 -6.55
CA GLU A 774 20.02 -21.86 -6.67
C GLU A 774 20.76 -22.88 -5.80
N VAL A 775 20.09 -23.50 -4.82
CA VAL A 775 20.73 -24.39 -3.84
C VAL A 775 21.06 -25.73 -4.49
N ARG A 776 22.34 -26.11 -4.45
CA ARG A 776 22.86 -27.38 -5.02
C ARG A 776 23.36 -28.35 -3.96
N ASP A 777 23.34 -27.95 -2.69
CA ASP A 777 23.66 -28.83 -1.58
C ASP A 777 22.73 -30.06 -1.58
N GLU A 778 23.17 -31.17 -1.01
CA GLU A 778 22.32 -32.36 -0.85
C GLU A 778 22.32 -32.77 0.63
N VAL A 779 21.15 -33.04 1.19
CA VAL A 779 21.03 -33.55 2.56
C VAL A 779 20.11 -34.77 2.57
N GLU A 780 20.64 -35.88 3.07
CA GLU A 780 19.88 -37.10 3.33
C GLU A 780 19.79 -37.36 4.83
N VAL A 781 18.70 -38.01 5.26
CA VAL A 781 18.53 -38.43 6.65
C VAL A 781 18.27 -39.92 6.75
N TRP A 782 18.91 -40.52 7.75
CA TRP A 782 18.94 -41.94 8.01
C TRP A 782 18.67 -42.20 9.49
N THR A 783 18.07 -43.34 9.81
CA THR A 783 17.78 -43.72 11.20
C THR A 783 18.28 -45.11 11.53
N SER A 784 18.56 -45.36 12.80
CA SER A 784 18.99 -46.67 13.29
C SER A 784 18.55 -46.91 14.73
N LEU A 785 18.31 -48.17 15.09
CA LEU A 785 18.08 -48.59 16.48
C LEU A 785 19.38 -48.93 17.22
N ASP A 786 20.40 -49.41 16.49
CA ASP A 786 21.64 -49.97 17.07
C ASP A 786 22.88 -49.10 16.79
N GLY A 787 22.74 -48.04 15.99
CA GLY A 787 23.83 -47.15 15.61
C GLY A 787 24.80 -47.74 14.61
N GLN A 788 24.48 -48.91 14.03
CA GLN A 788 25.26 -49.65 13.03
C GLN A 788 24.49 -49.80 11.73
N ASN A 789 23.25 -50.28 11.79
CA ASN A 789 22.39 -50.53 10.64
C ASN A 789 21.47 -49.33 10.41
N PHE A 790 21.81 -48.50 9.41
CA PHE A 790 21.05 -47.30 9.08
C PHE A 790 20.08 -47.54 7.92
N THR A 791 18.85 -47.08 8.08
CA THR A 791 17.81 -47.07 7.05
C THR A 791 17.57 -45.64 6.57
N ARG A 792 17.57 -45.43 5.25
CA ARG A 792 17.31 -44.12 4.63
C ARG A 792 15.86 -43.74 4.84
N GLN A 793 15.62 -42.52 5.31
CA GLN A 793 14.26 -41.99 5.47
C GLN A 793 13.88 -40.99 4.39
N GLY A 794 14.85 -40.27 3.81
CA GLY A 794 14.59 -39.39 2.67
C GLY A 794 15.70 -38.38 2.39
N THR A 795 15.40 -37.47 1.46
CA THR A 795 16.25 -36.33 1.07
C THR A 795 15.46 -35.05 1.27
N PHE A 796 16.09 -34.02 1.81
CA PHE A 796 15.48 -32.70 1.93
C PHE A 796 15.36 -32.02 0.56
N ASN A 797 14.21 -31.40 0.29
CA ASN A 797 14.10 -30.46 -0.83
C ASN A 797 14.69 -29.11 -0.40
N LEU A 798 15.86 -28.75 -0.93
CA LEU A 798 16.56 -27.52 -0.56
C LEU A 798 16.22 -26.32 -1.47
N ASN A 799 15.31 -26.49 -2.43
CA ASN A 799 14.82 -25.41 -3.29
C ASN A 799 13.33 -25.23 -3.07
N LEU A 800 12.96 -24.09 -2.50
CA LEU A 800 11.61 -23.81 -2.03
C LEU A 800 10.74 -23.25 -3.13
N TRP A 801 9.46 -23.59 -3.08
CA TRP A 801 8.40 -22.88 -3.79
C TRP A 801 7.73 -21.89 -2.83
N ARG A 802 7.36 -20.70 -3.30
CA ARG A 802 6.68 -19.70 -2.47
C ARG A 802 5.39 -20.26 -1.85
N ARG A 803 4.64 -21.09 -2.59
CA ARG A 803 3.41 -21.74 -2.11
C ARG A 803 3.63 -22.70 -0.94
N GLU A 804 4.86 -23.15 -0.72
CA GLU A 804 5.23 -24.09 0.33
C GLU A 804 5.71 -23.38 1.61
N ILE A 805 5.89 -22.07 1.56
CA ILE A 805 6.24 -21.29 2.75
C ILE A 805 5.01 -21.18 3.64
N PRO A 806 5.08 -21.66 4.89
CA PRO A 806 3.96 -21.53 5.81
C PRO A 806 3.60 -20.07 6.06
N ILE A 807 2.31 -19.78 6.13
CA ILE A 807 1.79 -18.43 6.35
C ILE A 807 2.23 -17.83 7.69
N ASN A 808 2.53 -18.70 8.66
CA ASN A 808 3.03 -18.35 9.98
C ASN A 808 4.57 -18.26 10.05
N HIS A 809 5.27 -18.33 8.91
CA HIS A 809 6.68 -17.98 8.78
C HIS A 809 6.81 -16.60 8.12
N MET A 810 7.37 -15.62 8.85
CA MET A 810 7.55 -14.27 8.32
C MET A 810 8.81 -14.20 7.45
N LEU A 811 8.66 -13.90 6.17
CA LEU A 811 9.79 -13.72 5.26
C LEU A 811 10.52 -12.38 5.53
N PRO A 812 11.84 -12.31 5.32
CA PRO A 812 12.54 -11.03 5.41
C PRO A 812 12.05 -10.05 4.35
N ASP A 813 12.27 -8.75 4.57
CA ASP A 813 11.76 -7.67 3.71
C ASP A 813 12.21 -7.75 2.24
N ASP A 814 13.40 -8.30 2.01
CA ASP A 814 13.98 -8.54 0.69
C ASP A 814 13.49 -9.84 0.02
N GLU A 815 12.62 -10.60 0.71
CA GLU A 815 11.95 -11.81 0.25
C GLU A 815 12.92 -12.88 -0.28
N THR A 816 14.06 -13.02 0.39
CA THR A 816 15.08 -14.03 0.09
C THR A 816 15.05 -15.19 1.10
N ALA A 817 15.46 -16.38 0.66
CA ALA A 817 15.61 -17.56 1.51
C ALA A 817 17.06 -18.08 1.45
N GLN A 818 17.99 -17.28 1.98
CA GLN A 818 19.42 -17.63 1.98
C GLN A 818 19.84 -18.43 3.21
N GLY A 819 19.23 -18.21 4.36
CA GLY A 819 19.23 -19.14 5.49
C GLY A 819 17.84 -19.74 5.64
N TRP A 820 17.73 -21.05 5.86
CA TRP A 820 16.42 -21.68 6.01
C TRP A 820 16.46 -22.93 6.87
N ASN A 821 15.39 -23.15 7.64
CA ASN A 821 15.14 -24.40 8.34
C ASN A 821 14.30 -25.33 7.45
N TYR A 822 14.94 -26.30 6.81
CA TYR A 822 14.28 -27.23 5.92
C TYR A 822 13.60 -28.34 6.73
N ILE A 823 12.37 -28.67 6.37
CA ILE A 823 11.56 -29.68 7.05
C ILE A 823 11.29 -30.84 6.10
N LEU A 824 11.51 -32.06 6.57
CA LEU A 824 11.20 -33.30 5.87
C LEU A 824 10.19 -34.11 6.69
N PRO A 825 8.88 -34.01 6.38
CA PRO A 825 7.86 -34.84 7.01
C PRO A 825 7.95 -36.29 6.53
N LEU A 826 7.66 -37.25 7.41
CA LEU A 826 7.56 -38.67 7.05
C LEU A 826 6.12 -39.04 6.73
N SER A 827 5.94 -39.98 5.80
CA SER A 827 4.63 -40.56 5.49
C SER A 827 4.05 -41.36 6.66
N SER A 828 4.91 -41.87 7.54
CA SER A 828 4.53 -42.52 8.80
C SER A 828 5.65 -42.38 9.82
N PRO A 829 5.35 -42.25 11.12
CA PRO A 829 6.38 -42.13 12.14
C PRO A 829 7.31 -43.36 12.20
N VAL A 830 8.60 -43.13 12.42
CA VAL A 830 9.61 -44.19 12.56
C VAL A 830 10.14 -44.24 13.99
N THR A 831 10.48 -45.43 14.47
CA THR A 831 11.15 -45.59 15.77
C THR A 831 12.66 -45.72 15.54
N ALA A 832 13.44 -44.88 16.21
CA ALA A 832 14.90 -44.89 16.11
C ALA A 832 15.54 -44.41 17.40
N GLN A 833 16.79 -44.82 17.68
CA GLN A 833 17.62 -44.20 18.72
C GLN A 833 18.65 -43.25 18.10
N PHE A 834 19.16 -43.59 16.91
CA PHE A 834 20.17 -42.81 16.21
C PHE A 834 19.57 -42.15 14.97
N VAL A 835 19.91 -40.89 14.75
CA VAL A 835 19.59 -40.15 13.52
C VAL A 835 20.90 -39.70 12.90
N ARG A 836 21.07 -39.94 11.59
CA ARG A 836 22.23 -39.50 10.83
C ARG A 836 21.81 -38.58 9.68
N PHE A 837 22.36 -37.37 9.67
CA PHE A 837 22.27 -36.45 8.55
C PHE A 837 23.54 -36.56 7.73
N ARG A 838 23.40 -36.85 6.44
CA ARG A 838 24.49 -36.83 5.47
C ARG A 838 24.37 -35.56 4.64
N VAL A 839 25.26 -34.62 4.87
CA VAL A 839 25.31 -33.31 4.23
C VAL A 839 26.42 -33.32 3.18
N THR A 840 26.07 -33.15 1.92
CA THR A 840 27.00 -33.00 0.80
C THR A 840 27.00 -31.54 0.35
N PRO A 841 27.93 -30.71 0.86
CA PRO A 841 28.00 -29.30 0.49
C PRO A 841 28.49 -29.13 -0.96
N ARG A 842 27.93 -28.15 -1.68
CA ARG A 842 28.39 -27.62 -2.98
C ARG A 842 28.81 -26.15 -2.90
N ARG A 843 28.94 -25.67 -1.68
CA ARG A 843 29.38 -24.33 -1.31
C ARG A 843 30.05 -24.39 0.05
N SER A 844 30.63 -23.28 0.50
CA SER A 844 30.81 -23.14 1.95
C SER A 844 29.43 -23.04 2.57
N LEU A 845 29.14 -23.92 3.53
CA LEU A 845 27.82 -24.11 4.12
C LEU A 845 27.96 -24.13 5.64
N GLY A 846 27.02 -23.49 6.36
CA GLY A 846 26.90 -23.67 7.80
C GLY A 846 25.64 -24.45 8.13
N VAL A 847 25.75 -25.43 9.03
CA VAL A 847 24.61 -26.08 9.68
C VAL A 847 24.52 -25.57 11.12
N THR A 848 23.39 -25.00 11.53
CA THR A 848 23.23 -24.49 12.90
C THR A 848 22.53 -25.47 13.81
N GLU A 849 21.58 -26.25 13.29
CA GLU A 849 20.81 -27.20 14.08
C GLU A 849 20.37 -28.38 13.19
N VAL A 850 20.43 -29.59 13.74
CA VAL A 850 19.74 -30.77 13.20
C VAL A 850 18.59 -31.16 14.15
N GLN A 851 17.45 -31.58 13.58
CA GLN A 851 16.22 -31.74 14.35
C GLN A 851 15.51 -33.05 13.99
N ALA A 852 14.89 -33.68 14.99
CA ALA A 852 13.93 -34.76 14.81
C ALA A 852 12.68 -34.42 15.63
N PHE A 853 11.52 -34.39 14.99
CA PHE A 853 10.27 -33.97 15.61
C PHE A 853 9.40 -35.17 15.96
N ASP A 854 8.78 -35.15 17.13
CA ASP A 854 7.74 -36.12 17.50
C ASP A 854 6.42 -35.91 16.74
N ARG A 855 6.20 -34.69 16.21
CA ARG A 855 5.02 -34.29 15.47
C ARG A 855 5.35 -33.20 14.44
N ILE A 856 4.73 -33.28 13.26
CA ILE A 856 4.71 -32.21 12.24
C ILE A 856 3.28 -32.11 11.73
N ASP A 857 2.65 -30.95 11.95
CA ASP A 857 1.29 -30.69 11.50
C ASP A 857 1.34 -29.60 10.42
N ILE A 858 0.99 -29.96 9.18
CA ILE A 858 0.82 -29.03 8.05
C ILE A 858 -0.64 -29.09 7.63
N ARG A 859 -1.35 -27.96 7.71
CA ARG A 859 -2.77 -27.89 7.39
C ARG A 859 -3.06 -26.74 6.43
N PRO A 860 -4.06 -26.88 5.53
CA PRO A 860 -4.52 -25.76 4.71
C PRO A 860 -4.93 -24.57 5.59
N PHE A 861 -4.67 -23.37 5.10
CA PHE A 861 -5.02 -22.12 5.74
C PHE A 861 -5.63 -21.17 4.70
N ASP A 862 -6.76 -20.54 5.07
CA ASP A 862 -7.37 -19.48 4.29
C ASP A 862 -7.16 -18.15 5.02
N LEU A 863 -6.57 -17.17 4.34
CA LEU A 863 -6.41 -15.80 4.85
C LEU A 863 -7.73 -15.03 4.94
N LYS A 864 -8.83 -15.60 4.40
CA LYS A 864 -10.20 -15.08 4.52
C LYS A 864 -10.33 -13.60 4.12
N ILE A 865 -9.86 -13.26 2.92
CA ILE A 865 -10.10 -11.93 2.35
C ILE A 865 -11.56 -11.82 1.91
N LEU A 866 -12.28 -10.80 2.41
CA LEU A 866 -13.64 -10.51 1.98
C LEU A 866 -13.66 -9.55 0.78
N LEU A 867 -14.29 -9.97 -0.31
CA LEU A 867 -14.59 -9.09 -1.43
C LEU A 867 -15.69 -8.07 -1.05
N PRO A 868 -15.78 -6.90 -1.71
CA PRO A 868 -16.65 -5.80 -1.29
C PRO A 868 -18.15 -6.11 -1.15
N ASP A 869 -18.67 -7.04 -1.94
CA ASP A 869 -20.08 -7.47 -1.97
C ASP A 869 -20.39 -8.66 -1.03
N GLU A 870 -19.40 -9.13 -0.27
CA GLU A 870 -19.57 -10.23 0.69
C GLU A 870 -20.02 -9.73 2.08
N SER A 871 -20.53 -10.63 2.91
CA SER A 871 -20.91 -10.29 4.30
C SER A 871 -19.85 -10.82 5.28
N PRO A 872 -19.48 -10.03 6.32
CA PRO A 872 -18.64 -10.48 7.43
C PRO A 872 -19.13 -11.72 8.17
#